data_AF-A0A6P5S123-F1
#
_entry.id   AF-A0A6P5S123-F1
#
_cell.length_a   1.000
_cell.length_b   1.000
_cell.length_c   1.000
_cell.angle_alpha   90.00
_cell.angle_beta   90.00
_cell.angle_gamma   90.00
#
_symmetry.space_group_name_H-M   'P 1'
#
loop_
_entity.id
_entity.type
_entity.pdbx_description
1 polymer ?
#
loop_
_entity_poly.entity_id
_entity_poly.type
_entity_poly.pdbx_seq_one_letter_code
_entity_poly.pdbx_strand_id
1 'polypeptide(L)'
;MKYSFQFPKICHVETRRWLFLLGVVAVTYLSFQSLLLPYGNALRSLLPHNEVQEQFKGSGVLSIHSSAKSVMVRNPLTVHSSSDFIDVSMFGGVEKAAGNSGLGGEIGHGHGPIGKDVHKEIDLLLEEKGIDNTFANTMHRNVDHDFPSENVVDTIESLALVSIENQENGSVQDKANVAKYGFPLERIVLPNYETSTENTLKENSNLTAKKSDGVKTGFPSSPLILPAAASLATVINASVGSTSFKSDVATSKNGSVVMKNPGRKKMKSELPPKSITSIYEMNHILLRHRASSRSLRPRWSSVRDQDILAVKSQIEHPPVAINDRELYAPLFRNVSMFRRSYELMERTLKIYIYKDGNKPIFHQPILKGLYASEGWFMKLMQGYKRFVVKDPRKAHLFYMPFSSRMLEYTLYVRNSHNRTNLRQFLKEYSEKIAAKYPYWNRTGGADHFLVACHDWAPYETRHHMERCIKALCNADVTGGFKIGRDVSLPETYVRSARNPLRDLGGKPPSQRQILAFYAGNVHGYLRPILLEHWKDKDPDMKIFGPMPPGVASKMNYIQHMKSSKYCICPKGYEVNSPRVVEAIFYECVPVIISDNFVPPFFEVLDWGAFSVILAEKDIPNLKEILLSIPEEKYLQMQLGVRKVQKHFLWHAKPLKYDLFHMTLHSIWYNRVFQIKLR
;
A
#
# COMPACT_ATOMS: atom_id res chain seq x y z
N MET A 1 67.96 34.73 -45.23
CA MET A 1 68.09 35.66 -44.07
C MET A 1 67.73 34.91 -42.79
N LYS A 2 68.23 35.35 -41.62
CA LYS A 2 67.81 34.81 -40.31
C LYS A 2 66.54 35.52 -39.83
N TYR A 3 65.58 34.78 -39.27
CA TYR A 3 64.75 35.27 -38.16
C TYR A 3 64.46 34.13 -37.20
N SER A 4 64.53 34.41 -35.90
CA SER A 4 64.25 33.49 -34.81
C SER A 4 63.36 34.20 -33.80
N PHE A 5 62.27 33.57 -33.34
CA PHE A 5 61.51 34.04 -32.19
C PHE A 5 61.09 32.89 -31.27
N GLN A 6 60.79 33.25 -30.02
CA GLN A 6 60.80 32.36 -28.86
C GLN A 6 59.43 31.78 -28.52
N PHE A 7 59.39 30.56 -27.98
CA PHE A 7 58.33 30.16 -27.02
C PHE A 7 58.78 29.02 -26.09
N PRO A 8 59.05 29.32 -24.80
CA PRO A 8 58.97 28.33 -23.74
C PRO A 8 58.25 28.87 -22.49
N LYS A 9 56.92 29.06 -22.57
CA LYS A 9 56.08 29.45 -21.41
C LYS A 9 54.77 28.68 -21.22
N ILE A 10 54.32 27.89 -22.19
CA ILE A 10 52.99 27.23 -22.15
C ILE A 10 53.00 25.95 -21.28
N CYS A 11 53.97 25.04 -21.46
CA CYS A 11 54.03 23.76 -20.75
C CYS A 11 54.15 23.88 -19.21
N HIS A 12 54.48 25.06 -18.69
CA HIS A 12 54.67 25.28 -17.25
C HIS A 12 53.36 25.56 -16.48
N VAL A 13 52.26 25.83 -17.19
CA VAL A 13 50.94 26.11 -16.59
C VAL A 13 50.14 24.83 -16.34
N GLU A 14 50.16 23.89 -17.30
CA GLU A 14 49.43 22.63 -17.20
C GLU A 14 50.02 21.71 -16.13
N THR A 15 51.36 21.63 -16.05
CA THR A 15 52.08 20.90 -15.01
C THR A 15 51.70 21.39 -13.60
N ARG A 16 51.52 22.71 -13.41
CA ARG A 16 51.03 23.26 -12.13
C ARG A 16 49.58 22.89 -11.83
N ARG A 17 48.70 22.82 -12.83
CA ARG A 17 47.31 22.34 -12.66
C ARG A 17 47.25 20.87 -12.23
N TRP A 18 48.06 20.00 -12.86
CA TRP A 18 48.12 18.58 -12.49
C TRP A 18 48.69 18.35 -11.08
N LEU A 19 49.74 19.08 -10.69
CA LEU A 19 50.27 19.04 -9.32
C LEU A 19 49.24 19.52 -8.28
N PHE A 20 48.45 20.55 -8.59
CA PHE A 20 47.38 21.01 -7.70
C PHE A 20 46.26 19.98 -7.54
N LEU A 21 45.83 19.33 -8.63
CA LEU A 21 44.84 18.25 -8.59
C LEU A 21 45.34 17.05 -7.78
N LEU A 22 46.58 16.62 -7.98
CA LEU A 22 47.23 15.58 -7.17
C LEU A 22 47.29 15.96 -5.69
N GLY A 23 47.61 17.22 -5.37
CA GLY A 23 47.58 17.74 -4.01
C GLY A 23 46.19 17.66 -3.36
N VAL A 24 45.13 18.06 -4.07
CA VAL A 24 43.75 17.97 -3.57
C VAL A 24 43.32 16.50 -3.35
N VAL A 25 43.68 15.59 -4.26
CA VAL A 25 43.40 14.15 -4.10
C VAL A 25 44.18 13.56 -2.91
N ALA A 26 45.44 13.94 -2.72
CA ALA A 26 46.24 13.48 -1.58
C ALA A 26 45.70 14.01 -0.24
N VAL A 27 45.36 15.29 -0.14
CA VAL A 27 44.78 15.90 1.07
C VAL A 27 43.43 15.28 1.42
N THR A 28 42.55 15.10 0.42
CA THR A 28 41.25 14.46 0.67
C THR A 28 41.38 12.99 1.07
N TYR A 29 42.29 12.24 0.46
CA TYR A 29 42.60 10.85 0.86
C TYR A 29 43.14 10.78 2.30
N LEU A 30 44.08 11.65 2.67
CA LEU A 30 44.63 11.74 4.03
C LEU A 30 43.58 12.15 5.07
N SER A 31 42.64 13.05 4.72
CA SER A 31 41.51 13.41 5.58
C SER A 31 40.52 12.25 5.75
N PHE A 32 40.28 11.42 4.72
CA PHE A 32 39.47 10.22 4.88
C PHE A 32 40.18 9.14 5.71
N GLN A 33 41.50 8.99 5.58
CA GLN A 33 42.30 8.12 6.45
C GLN A 33 42.23 8.56 7.92
N SER A 34 42.41 9.86 8.22
CA SER A 34 42.35 10.37 9.60
C SER A 34 40.97 10.25 10.24
N LEU A 35 39.89 10.21 9.44
CA LEU A 35 38.52 9.95 9.89
C LEU A 35 38.17 8.45 10.05
N LEU A 36 39.03 7.54 9.60
CA LEU A 36 38.80 6.08 9.61
C LEU A 36 39.73 5.31 10.57
N LEU A 37 40.69 5.97 11.22
CA LEU A 37 41.54 5.35 12.24
C LEU A 37 40.85 5.36 13.63
N PRO A 38 40.79 4.21 14.35
CA PRO A 38 39.96 4.06 15.55
C PRO A 38 40.64 4.59 16.82
N TYR A 39 40.83 5.92 16.93
CA TYR A 39 41.46 6.57 18.09
C TYR A 39 40.58 6.68 19.35
N GLY A 40 39.74 5.66 19.61
CA GLY A 40 38.95 5.51 20.83
C GLY A 40 39.74 4.95 22.01
N ASN A 41 40.89 5.56 22.38
CA ASN A 41 41.62 5.25 23.63
C ASN A 41 42.68 6.29 24.04
N ALA A 42 43.18 7.14 23.13
CA ALA A 42 44.35 8.01 23.36
C ALA A 42 44.11 9.26 24.24
N LEU A 43 42.97 9.36 24.93
CA LEU A 43 42.59 10.51 25.76
C LEU A 43 42.45 10.19 27.25
N ARG A 44 42.90 9.01 27.70
CA ARG A 44 42.83 8.56 29.10
C ARG A 44 44.13 8.73 29.90
N SER A 45 45.14 9.36 29.31
CA SER A 45 46.49 9.55 29.87
C SER A 45 46.78 10.98 30.36
N LEU A 46 45.74 11.77 30.65
CA LEU A 46 45.83 13.16 31.13
C LEU A 46 45.19 13.36 32.52
N LEU A 47 45.15 12.31 33.34
CA LEU A 47 44.77 12.36 34.75
C LEU A 47 45.87 11.70 35.60
N PRO A 48 46.23 12.28 36.77
CA PRO A 48 47.35 11.79 37.57
C PRO A 48 47.05 10.44 38.22
N HIS A 49 48.10 9.67 38.50
CA HIS A 49 48.01 8.44 39.28
C HIS A 49 47.57 8.72 40.73
N ASN A 50 46.82 7.78 41.30
CA ASN A 50 47.31 7.06 42.48
C ASN A 50 46.83 5.61 42.47
N GLU A 51 47.67 4.81 43.11
CA GLU A 51 47.65 3.38 43.43
C GLU A 51 46.30 2.92 44.04
N VAL A 52 45.89 1.64 44.07
CA VAL A 52 46.62 0.43 44.53
C VAL A 52 46.12 -0.84 43.78
N GLN A 53 46.91 -1.91 43.92
CA GLN A 53 46.82 -3.25 43.31
C GLN A 53 45.86 -4.20 44.05
N GLU A 54 45.19 -5.13 43.35
CA GLU A 54 45.25 -6.60 43.58
C GLU A 54 44.27 -7.43 42.73
N GLN A 55 44.55 -8.73 42.60
CA GLN A 55 43.68 -9.75 42.01
C GLN A 55 42.96 -10.51 43.12
N PHE A 56 41.80 -11.12 42.87
CA PHE A 56 41.58 -12.52 43.28
C PHE A 56 40.46 -13.22 42.48
N LYS A 57 40.46 -14.55 42.55
CA LYS A 57 39.46 -15.48 41.96
C LYS A 57 38.33 -15.74 42.96
N GLY A 58 37.15 -16.15 42.51
CA GLY A 58 36.18 -16.83 43.40
C GLY A 58 34.80 -17.09 42.81
N SER A 59 34.44 -18.38 42.66
CA SER A 59 33.05 -18.81 42.50
C SER A 59 32.36 -18.89 43.86
N GLY A 60 31.05 -18.62 43.93
CA GLY A 60 30.27 -18.75 45.17
C GLY A 60 28.77 -18.65 44.93
N VAL A 61 28.02 -19.65 45.39
CA VAL A 61 26.55 -19.76 45.28
C VAL A 61 25.94 -19.91 46.66
N LEU A 62 24.96 -19.06 47.02
CA LEU A 62 23.67 -19.45 47.64
C LEU A 62 22.80 -18.22 47.97
N SER A 63 21.51 -18.47 48.24
CA SER A 63 20.50 -17.48 48.64
C SER A 63 19.98 -17.74 50.05
N ILE A 64 19.80 -16.70 50.88
CA ILE A 64 18.97 -16.73 52.09
C ILE A 64 18.14 -15.43 52.17
N HIS A 65 16.87 -15.54 52.57
CA HIS A 65 16.00 -14.40 52.91
C HIS A 65 16.16 -13.99 54.38
N SER A 66 16.13 -12.69 54.67
CA SER A 66 15.29 -12.11 55.75
C SER A 66 15.26 -10.56 55.65
N SER A 67 14.42 -9.90 56.46
CA SER A 67 14.26 -8.43 56.48
C SER A 67 14.47 -7.84 57.88
N ALA A 68 15.08 -6.67 57.96
CA ALA A 68 14.87 -5.71 59.05
C ALA A 68 15.18 -4.27 58.61
N LYS A 69 14.62 -3.31 59.34
CA LYS A 69 14.81 -1.85 59.21
C LYS A 69 16.18 -1.46 59.85
N SER A 70 16.72 -0.24 59.75
CA SER A 70 16.06 1.04 60.04
C SER A 70 16.94 2.30 59.88
N VAL A 71 16.33 3.46 60.16
CA VAL A 71 16.91 4.80 60.44
C VAL A 71 17.33 5.65 59.23
N MET A 72 17.16 6.97 59.40
CA MET A 72 17.24 8.06 58.40
C MET A 72 18.25 9.14 58.85
N VAL A 73 18.17 10.32 58.19
CA VAL A 73 18.56 11.69 58.62
C VAL A 73 19.82 12.18 57.89
N ARG A 74 19.75 13.16 56.98
CA ARG A 74 19.35 14.56 57.25
C ARG A 74 18.89 15.33 55.99
N ASN A 75 18.01 16.31 56.20
CA ASN A 75 17.79 17.49 55.33
C ASN A 75 18.80 18.61 55.80
N PRO A 76 18.73 19.92 55.46
CA PRO A 76 17.74 20.67 54.65
C PRO A 76 18.34 21.66 53.63
N LEU A 77 17.51 22.31 52.80
CA LEU A 77 17.16 23.75 52.96
C LEU A 77 16.30 24.29 51.80
N THR A 78 15.27 25.04 52.17
CA THR A 78 14.40 25.86 51.30
C THR A 78 14.50 27.32 51.73
N VAL A 79 14.42 28.26 50.78
CA VAL A 79 14.28 29.70 51.08
C VAL A 79 13.12 30.27 50.24
N HIS A 80 12.43 31.26 50.81
CA HIS A 80 11.14 31.78 50.36
C HIS A 80 11.22 32.94 49.35
N SER A 81 10.04 33.36 48.85
CA SER A 81 9.82 34.63 48.15
C SER A 81 8.99 35.60 49.00
N SER A 82 9.45 36.85 49.12
CA SER A 82 8.77 38.02 49.70
C SER A 82 9.61 39.25 49.31
N SER A 83 9.18 40.07 48.34
CA SER A 83 8.38 41.29 48.53
C SER A 83 9.16 42.46 49.16
N ASP A 84 9.28 43.59 48.43
CA ASP A 84 8.62 44.85 48.80
C ASP A 84 8.88 45.99 47.78
N PHE A 85 8.22 47.12 48.02
CA PHE A 85 7.89 48.25 47.13
C PHE A 85 9.07 49.11 46.62
N ILE A 86 8.86 49.77 45.47
CA ILE A 86 8.87 51.26 45.38
C ILE A 86 8.05 51.72 44.14
N ASP A 87 7.69 53.01 44.14
CA ASP A 87 6.60 53.66 43.37
C ASP A 87 7.10 54.41 42.08
N VAL A 88 6.18 55.17 41.46
CA VAL A 88 6.38 56.33 40.56
C VAL A 88 6.10 56.12 39.06
N SER A 89 4.80 55.96 38.79
CA SER A 89 4.02 56.88 37.95
C SER A 89 3.86 56.73 36.41
N MET A 90 2.61 57.00 36.02
CA MET A 90 2.14 57.93 34.98
C MET A 90 1.85 57.48 33.53
N PHE A 91 0.63 57.90 33.13
CA PHE A 91 -0.01 58.05 31.82
C PHE A 91 -0.02 56.87 30.81
N GLY A 92 -1.18 56.56 30.19
CA GLY A 92 -2.50 57.12 30.49
C GLY A 92 -3.56 56.90 29.41
N GLY A 93 -4.57 56.09 29.73
CA GLY A 93 -5.87 56.10 29.06
C GLY A 93 -5.94 55.55 27.62
N VAL A 94 -7.12 55.49 27.02
CA VAL A 94 -8.45 55.72 27.63
C VAL A 94 -9.51 54.94 26.86
N GLU A 95 -10.26 54.06 27.56
CA GLU A 95 -11.73 53.89 27.52
C GLU A 95 -12.45 53.67 26.17
N LYS A 96 -13.73 53.30 26.02
CA LYS A 96 -14.86 52.71 26.81
C LYS A 96 -15.80 52.09 25.74
N ALA A 97 -16.94 51.44 25.99
CA ALA A 97 -17.71 51.09 27.19
C ALA A 97 -18.28 49.66 26.95
N ALA A 98 -18.49 48.81 27.97
CA ALA A 98 -19.66 48.75 28.84
C ALA A 98 -21.00 48.40 28.13
N GLY A 99 -21.84 47.52 28.68
CA GLY A 99 -21.66 46.70 29.88
C GLY A 99 -22.97 46.14 30.45
N ASN A 100 -22.88 45.54 31.65
CA ASN A 100 -23.99 45.16 32.55
C ASN A 100 -25.00 44.11 32.03
N SER A 101 -25.78 43.38 32.85
CA SER A 101 -25.75 43.00 34.28
C SER A 101 -26.85 41.94 34.50
N GLY A 102 -26.88 41.06 35.51
CA GLY A 102 -26.00 40.81 36.67
C GLY A 102 -26.78 40.12 37.82
N LEU A 103 -26.07 39.45 38.75
CA LEU A 103 -26.58 38.81 40.00
C LEU A 103 -27.59 37.64 39.81
N GLY A 104 -27.73 36.64 40.70
CA GLY A 104 -27.05 36.25 41.95
C GLY A 104 -27.92 35.19 42.69
N GLY A 105 -27.45 34.34 43.62
CA GLY A 105 -26.10 34.02 44.13
C GLY A 105 -26.16 32.99 45.30
N GLU A 106 -25.01 32.37 45.64
CA GLU A 106 -24.71 31.62 46.90
C GLU A 106 -25.54 30.31 47.17
N ILE A 107 -25.22 29.33 48.03
CA ILE A 107 -24.17 29.01 49.07
C ILE A 107 -23.81 27.49 48.89
N GLY A 108 -22.64 26.90 49.21
CA GLY A 108 -21.36 27.42 49.72
C GLY A 108 -20.42 26.45 50.50
N HIS A 109 -20.69 25.13 50.62
CA HIS A 109 -19.88 24.17 51.44
C HIS A 109 -19.21 23.02 50.67
N GLY A 110 -18.16 22.40 51.24
CA GLY A 110 -17.49 21.24 50.65
C GLY A 110 -16.57 20.46 51.61
N HIS A 111 -15.99 19.36 51.12
CA HIS A 111 -14.86 18.61 51.71
C HIS A 111 -14.25 17.69 50.63
N GLY A 112 -12.94 17.42 50.71
CA GLY A 112 -12.29 16.28 50.05
C GLY A 112 -11.71 15.31 51.09
N PRO A 113 -10.79 14.39 50.74
CA PRO A 113 -10.27 14.04 49.41
C PRO A 113 -10.49 12.55 49.06
N ILE A 114 -10.28 12.14 47.80
CA ILE A 114 -10.31 10.72 47.40
C ILE A 114 -9.04 10.30 46.64
N GLY A 115 -8.51 9.15 47.08
CA GLY A 115 -7.76 8.13 46.34
C GLY A 115 -7.00 8.51 45.06
N LYS A 116 -5.67 8.39 45.13
CA LYS A 116 -4.85 8.13 43.93
C LYS A 116 -5.08 6.68 43.48
N ASP A 117 -5.50 6.49 42.24
CA ASP A 117 -5.31 5.24 41.52
C ASP A 117 -4.51 5.52 40.24
N VAL A 118 -3.39 4.82 40.06
CA VAL A 118 -2.42 5.10 38.99
C VAL A 118 -2.32 3.92 38.05
N HIS A 119 -3.19 3.89 37.04
CA HIS A 119 -2.99 3.04 35.87
C HIS A 119 -2.27 3.83 34.76
N LYS A 120 -0.98 3.55 34.61
CA LYS A 120 -0.22 3.90 33.40
C LYS A 120 -0.67 3.00 32.26
N GLU A 121 -1.18 3.60 31.18
CA GLU A 121 -1.29 2.97 29.87
C GLU A 121 -0.28 3.66 28.94
N ILE A 122 0.43 2.89 28.10
CA ILE A 122 1.71 3.33 27.52
C ILE A 122 1.54 3.90 26.10
N ASP A 123 2.17 5.05 25.86
CA ASP A 123 2.13 5.78 24.60
C ASP A 123 2.69 5.00 23.39
N LEU A 124 2.11 5.28 22.22
CA LEU A 124 2.69 4.93 20.92
C LEU A 124 3.81 5.91 20.53
N LEU A 125 4.93 5.84 21.24
CA LEU A 125 6.18 6.51 20.86
C LEU A 125 7.11 5.54 20.11
N LEU A 126 7.43 5.90 18.87
CA LEU A 126 8.62 5.41 18.18
C LEU A 126 9.67 6.53 18.28
N GLU A 127 10.78 6.26 18.96
CA GLU A 127 11.92 7.18 18.99
C GLU A 127 12.60 7.22 17.61
N GLU A 128 12.38 8.29 16.84
CA GLU A 128 13.43 8.74 15.91
C GLU A 128 14.51 9.40 16.76
N LYS A 129 15.66 8.72 16.94
CA LYS A 129 16.84 9.36 17.54
C LYS A 129 17.25 10.55 16.68
N GLY A 130 17.20 11.74 17.26
CA GLY A 130 17.46 12.98 16.57
C GLY A 130 18.88 13.05 15.99
N ILE A 131 18.98 13.61 14.79
CA ILE A 131 20.18 14.32 14.35
C ILE A 131 19.73 15.77 14.26
N ASP A 132 20.39 16.63 15.04
CA ASP A 132 20.05 18.04 15.14
C ASP A 132 20.35 18.79 13.83
N ASN A 133 19.58 19.84 13.54
CA ASN A 133 19.83 20.80 12.46
C ASN A 133 18.95 22.04 12.65
N THR A 134 19.43 22.94 13.51
CA THR A 134 18.82 24.24 13.80
C THR A 134 18.70 25.10 12.54
N PHE A 135 17.49 25.23 11.99
CA PHE A 135 17.17 26.29 11.03
C PHE A 135 16.67 27.52 11.77
N ALA A 136 17.60 28.42 12.11
CA ALA A 136 17.27 29.74 12.61
C ALA A 136 16.60 30.58 11.50
N ASN A 137 15.49 31.24 11.83
CA ASN A 137 14.95 32.32 11.00
C ASN A 137 15.82 33.57 11.20
N THR A 138 16.52 34.00 10.16
CA THR A 138 17.09 35.35 10.11
C THR A 138 16.41 36.12 8.98
N MET A 139 15.51 37.04 9.34
CA MET A 139 15.12 38.08 8.40
C MET A 139 16.33 38.97 8.12
N HIS A 140 16.63 39.21 6.84
CA HIS A 140 17.18 40.50 6.45
C HIS A 140 16.32 41.08 5.33
N ARG A 141 15.80 42.27 5.58
CA ARG A 141 15.36 43.16 4.51
C ARG A 141 16.62 43.71 3.84
N ASN A 142 16.60 43.80 2.53
CA ASN A 142 16.95 45.02 1.81
C ASN A 142 16.13 45.06 0.53
N VAL A 143 15.89 46.28 0.04
CA VAL A 143 15.17 46.58 -1.20
C VAL A 143 16.22 47.01 -2.22
N ASP A 144 16.05 46.62 -3.48
CA ASP A 144 16.24 47.52 -4.62
C ASP A 144 15.67 46.90 -5.91
N HIS A 145 15.50 47.74 -6.93
CA HIS A 145 14.82 47.44 -8.19
C HIS A 145 15.78 46.89 -9.26
N ASP A 146 15.33 45.96 -10.13
CA ASP A 146 14.88 46.29 -11.51
C ASP A 146 14.64 45.06 -12.42
N PHE A 147 13.97 45.31 -13.56
CA PHE A 147 13.71 44.40 -14.69
C PHE A 147 14.78 44.62 -15.80
N PRO A 148 14.84 43.87 -16.95
CA PRO A 148 13.83 42.99 -17.54
C PRO A 148 14.36 41.63 -18.08
N SER A 149 13.49 40.97 -18.86
CA SER A 149 13.73 39.74 -19.64
C SER A 149 14.45 39.98 -20.98
N GLU A 150 15.14 38.96 -21.51
CA GLU A 150 15.47 38.89 -22.94
C GLU A 150 15.48 37.43 -23.48
N ASN A 151 15.50 37.25 -24.81
CA ASN A 151 15.35 35.94 -25.49
C ASN A 151 16.49 35.65 -26.49
N VAL A 152 17.14 34.49 -26.36
CA VAL A 152 17.97 33.81 -27.39
C VAL A 152 17.79 32.30 -27.13
N VAL A 153 17.12 31.50 -27.97
CA VAL A 153 17.51 30.94 -29.30
C VAL A 153 18.60 29.85 -29.21
N ASP A 154 18.44 28.80 -30.03
CA ASP A 154 19.08 27.48 -29.91
C ASP A 154 20.61 27.45 -30.08
N THR A 155 21.24 26.43 -29.50
CA THR A 155 22.30 25.68 -30.19
C THR A 155 22.16 24.19 -29.86
N ILE A 156 22.21 23.34 -30.89
CA ILE A 156 22.29 21.88 -30.74
C ILE A 156 23.77 21.50 -30.69
N GLU A 157 24.18 20.70 -29.70
CA GLU A 157 25.43 19.96 -29.78
C GLU A 157 25.19 18.49 -29.39
N SER A 158 25.65 17.58 -30.24
CA SER A 158 25.42 16.15 -30.13
C SER A 158 26.74 15.39 -30.06
N LEU A 159 26.92 14.57 -29.03
CA LEU A 159 27.95 13.52 -29.02
C LEU A 159 27.32 12.19 -28.60
N ALA A 160 27.71 11.14 -29.32
CA ALA A 160 27.23 9.76 -29.15
C ALA A 160 28.28 8.90 -28.42
N LEU A 161 28.30 7.58 -28.68
CA LEU A 161 29.08 6.48 -28.04
C LEU A 161 28.31 5.77 -26.91
N VAL A 162 28.19 4.43 -26.83
CA VAL A 162 28.54 3.32 -27.76
C VAL A 162 27.37 2.31 -27.76
N SER A 163 27.12 1.62 -28.89
CA SER A 163 26.43 0.32 -28.91
C SER A 163 27.39 -0.74 -29.44
N ILE A 164 27.39 -1.92 -28.81
CA ILE A 164 28.29 -3.03 -29.16
C ILE A 164 27.67 -3.83 -30.30
N GLU A 165 28.49 -4.16 -31.29
CA GLU A 165 28.10 -4.98 -32.44
C GLU A 165 27.94 -6.47 -32.08
N ASN A 166 27.14 -7.18 -32.87
CA ASN A 166 27.43 -8.55 -33.26
C ASN A 166 26.89 -8.75 -34.68
N GLN A 167 27.71 -9.33 -35.55
CA GLN A 167 27.39 -9.57 -36.95
C GLN A 167 26.62 -10.89 -37.10
N GLU A 168 25.77 -11.00 -38.14
CA GLU A 168 26.07 -11.89 -39.27
C GLU A 168 25.09 -11.72 -40.45
N ASN A 169 25.66 -11.37 -41.61
CA ASN A 169 25.32 -11.76 -42.99
C ASN A 169 23.88 -12.11 -43.40
N GLY A 170 23.32 -11.27 -44.29
CA GLY A 170 22.18 -11.57 -45.18
C GLY A 170 22.10 -10.47 -46.25
N SER A 171 22.00 -10.80 -47.54
CA SER A 171 22.42 -9.90 -48.64
C SER A 171 21.37 -9.63 -49.74
N VAL A 172 21.66 -8.60 -50.55
CA VAL A 172 21.10 -8.29 -51.90
C VAL A 172 19.72 -7.58 -51.98
N GLN A 173 19.77 -6.29 -52.40
CA GLN A 173 18.85 -5.53 -53.29
C GLN A 173 17.33 -5.41 -52.94
N ASP A 174 16.55 -4.41 -53.41
CA ASP A 174 16.84 -3.29 -54.32
C ASP A 174 16.02 -2.01 -53.99
N LYS A 175 16.45 -0.88 -54.58
CA LYS A 175 15.75 0.40 -54.89
C LYS A 175 14.67 1.00 -53.96
N ALA A 176 14.79 2.32 -53.75
CA ALA A 176 13.76 3.19 -53.21
C ALA A 176 12.80 3.72 -54.29
N ASN A 177 11.61 4.21 -53.89
CA ASN A 177 11.28 5.61 -54.17
C ASN A 177 10.13 6.19 -53.30
N VAL A 178 10.00 7.52 -53.34
CA VAL A 178 9.09 8.33 -52.52
C VAL A 178 7.80 8.67 -53.28
N ALA A 179 6.64 8.56 -52.61
CA ALA A 179 5.45 9.34 -52.96
C ALA A 179 4.58 9.63 -51.73
N LYS A 180 4.19 10.90 -51.56
CA LYS A 180 2.99 11.28 -50.79
C LYS A 180 1.80 11.29 -51.75
N TYR A 181 0.61 10.95 -51.28
CA TYR A 181 -0.62 11.77 -51.31
C TYR A 181 -1.73 11.00 -50.55
N GLY A 182 -2.95 11.52 -50.43
CA GLY A 182 -3.98 10.92 -49.57
C GLY A 182 -5.42 11.27 -49.96
N PHE A 183 -6.35 11.06 -49.02
CA PHE A 183 -7.82 11.03 -49.21
C PHE A 183 -8.30 9.75 -49.94
N PRO A 184 -9.63 9.48 -49.99
CA PRO A 184 -10.32 8.91 -48.84
C PRO A 184 -11.03 7.58 -49.16
N LEU A 185 -11.45 6.83 -48.13
CA LEU A 185 -12.11 5.53 -48.30
C LEU A 185 -13.64 5.66 -48.26
N GLU A 186 -14.27 5.51 -49.43
CA GLU A 186 -15.72 5.35 -49.60
C GLU A 186 -16.14 3.85 -49.62
N ARG A 187 -17.43 3.55 -49.79
CA ARG A 187 -18.01 2.24 -49.41
C ARG A 187 -18.81 1.55 -50.53
N ILE A 188 -18.18 0.60 -51.22
CA ILE A 188 -18.80 -0.42 -52.12
C ILE A 188 -18.09 -1.76 -51.83
N VAL A 189 -18.67 -2.98 -51.64
CA VAL A 189 -20.01 -3.63 -51.73
C VAL A 189 -20.14 -4.63 -52.90
N LEU A 190 -20.60 -5.86 -52.58
CA LEU A 190 -20.91 -7.01 -53.48
C LEU A 190 -19.69 -7.68 -54.17
N PRO A 191 -19.81 -8.92 -54.72
CA PRO A 191 -21.03 -9.73 -54.95
C PRO A 191 -21.11 -11.12 -54.30
N ASN A 192 -22.31 -11.70 -54.33
CA ASN A 192 -22.56 -13.15 -54.19
C ASN A 192 -22.44 -13.82 -55.58
N TYR A 193 -22.35 -15.16 -55.60
CA TYR A 193 -22.92 -15.95 -56.70
C TYR A 193 -23.55 -17.25 -56.17
N GLU A 194 -24.42 -17.84 -56.97
CA GLU A 194 -25.42 -18.82 -56.53
C GLU A 194 -25.04 -20.28 -56.82
N THR A 195 -25.77 -21.22 -56.22
CA THR A 195 -26.13 -22.49 -56.87
C THR A 195 -27.39 -23.07 -56.23
N SER A 196 -28.28 -23.65 -57.03
CA SER A 196 -29.56 -24.18 -56.59
C SER A 196 -29.95 -25.43 -57.38
N THR A 197 -30.40 -26.48 -56.69
CA THR A 197 -31.42 -27.43 -57.16
C THR A 197 -31.95 -28.28 -55.99
N GLU A 198 -33.27 -28.36 -55.96
CA GLU A 198 -34.17 -29.45 -55.55
C GLU A 198 -33.61 -30.91 -55.55
N ASN A 199 -34.19 -31.92 -54.87
CA ASN A 199 -35.53 -32.00 -54.26
C ASN A 199 -35.66 -33.04 -53.10
N THR A 200 -36.67 -32.81 -52.26
CA THR A 200 -37.53 -33.72 -51.44
C THR A 200 -37.17 -35.22 -51.28
N LEU A 201 -37.04 -35.72 -50.02
CA LEU A 201 -37.91 -36.79 -49.43
C LEU A 201 -37.57 -37.12 -47.95
N LYS A 202 -38.31 -38.09 -47.36
CA LYS A 202 -38.45 -38.39 -45.92
C LYS A 202 -37.99 -39.81 -45.52
N GLU A 203 -37.74 -39.97 -44.22
CA GLU A 203 -37.97 -41.16 -43.36
C GLU A 203 -37.04 -42.41 -43.39
N ASN A 204 -36.56 -42.73 -42.18
CA ASN A 204 -36.52 -44.06 -41.52
C ASN A 204 -35.87 -45.29 -42.19
N SER A 205 -34.75 -45.75 -41.62
CA SER A 205 -34.51 -47.18 -41.36
C SER A 205 -33.51 -47.42 -40.22
N ASN A 206 -33.79 -48.40 -39.35
CA ASN A 206 -32.89 -48.85 -38.27
C ASN A 206 -31.95 -50.00 -38.71
N LEU A 207 -31.13 -50.49 -37.77
CA LEU A 207 -30.58 -51.87 -37.62
C LEU A 207 -29.08 -52.15 -37.92
N THR A 208 -28.30 -52.09 -36.83
CA THR A 208 -27.40 -53.18 -36.32
C THR A 208 -26.24 -53.75 -37.15
N ALA A 209 -25.03 -53.27 -36.82
CA ALA A 209 -23.94 -54.01 -36.16
C ALA A 209 -23.36 -55.34 -36.73
N LYS A 210 -22.02 -55.38 -36.91
CA LYS A 210 -21.10 -56.17 -36.04
C LYS A 210 -19.61 -55.81 -36.19
N LYS A 211 -18.82 -56.30 -35.23
CA LYS A 211 -17.39 -56.07 -34.94
C LYS A 211 -16.39 -56.43 -36.07
N SER A 212 -15.20 -55.82 -35.99
CA SER A 212 -13.91 -56.54 -36.00
C SER A 212 -12.90 -55.86 -35.05
N ASP A 213 -11.90 -56.58 -34.54
CA ASP A 213 -10.95 -56.15 -33.50
C ASP A 213 -9.58 -55.69 -34.09
N GLY A 214 -8.74 -54.90 -33.39
CA GLY A 214 -7.45 -54.46 -33.97
C GLY A 214 -6.52 -53.45 -33.25
N VAL A 215 -6.13 -53.68 -32.00
CA VAL A 215 -4.88 -53.22 -31.32
C VAL A 215 -4.33 -51.76 -31.51
N LYS A 216 -4.55 -50.94 -30.47
CA LYS A 216 -3.63 -49.96 -29.80
C LYS A 216 -2.47 -49.27 -30.57
N THR A 217 -2.42 -47.93 -30.52
CA THR A 217 -1.52 -47.13 -29.65
C THR A 217 -1.82 -45.62 -29.75
N GLY A 218 -1.45 -44.81 -28.75
CA GLY A 218 -1.44 -43.33 -28.84
C GLY A 218 -2.51 -42.58 -28.02
N PHE A 219 -2.06 -41.82 -27.02
CA PHE A 219 -2.85 -41.04 -26.05
C PHE A 219 -3.86 -40.03 -26.61
N PRO A 220 -5.02 -39.88 -25.93
CA PRO A 220 -5.64 -38.58 -25.69
C PRO A 220 -5.82 -38.26 -24.19
N SER A 221 -6.11 -36.99 -23.88
CA SER A 221 -6.23 -36.42 -22.53
C SER A 221 -7.49 -36.83 -21.76
N SER A 222 -7.35 -37.17 -20.47
CA SER A 222 -8.48 -37.39 -19.55
C SER A 222 -8.99 -36.09 -18.90
N PRO A 223 -10.32 -35.89 -18.77
CA PRO A 223 -10.91 -34.80 -17.98
C PRO A 223 -10.90 -35.10 -16.46
N LEU A 224 -11.10 -34.06 -15.65
CA LEU A 224 -11.17 -34.15 -14.18
C LEU A 224 -12.50 -34.78 -13.71
N ILE A 225 -12.41 -35.68 -12.73
CA ILE A 225 -13.55 -36.33 -12.08
C ILE A 225 -13.88 -35.62 -10.75
N LEU A 226 -15.17 -35.35 -10.50
CA LEU A 226 -15.66 -35.00 -9.16
C LEU A 226 -16.12 -36.26 -8.41
N PRO A 227 -15.89 -36.37 -7.09
CA PRO A 227 -16.68 -37.23 -6.22
C PRO A 227 -18.09 -36.63 -6.06
N ALA A 228 -19.13 -37.43 -6.30
CA ALA A 228 -20.52 -37.03 -6.05
C ALA A 228 -20.91 -37.27 -4.58
N ALA A 229 -21.84 -36.47 -4.06
CA ALA A 229 -22.45 -36.72 -2.76
C ALA A 229 -23.45 -37.88 -2.85
N ALA A 230 -23.37 -38.85 -1.93
CA ALA A 230 -24.37 -39.90 -1.79
C ALA A 230 -25.53 -39.42 -0.91
N SER A 231 -26.75 -39.51 -1.44
CA SER A 231 -27.99 -39.33 -0.68
C SER A 231 -28.43 -40.65 -0.06
N LEU A 232 -29.04 -40.60 1.13
CA LEU A 232 -29.90 -41.67 1.62
C LEU A 232 -31.30 -41.12 1.90
N ALA A 233 -32.34 -41.89 1.58
CA ALA A 233 -33.72 -41.42 1.63
C ALA A 233 -34.43 -41.84 2.93
N THR A 234 -35.20 -40.89 3.48
CA THR A 234 -36.64 -41.01 3.83
C THR A 234 -37.19 -42.33 4.41
N VAL A 235 -37.93 -42.27 5.54
CA VAL A 235 -39.30 -42.87 5.68
C VAL A 235 -39.96 -42.65 7.07
N ILE A 236 -41.25 -42.23 7.04
CA ILE A 236 -42.34 -42.34 8.06
C ILE A 236 -42.38 -41.45 9.32
N ASN A 237 -43.64 -41.21 9.76
CA ASN A 237 -44.11 -40.27 10.79
C ASN A 237 -44.32 -40.91 12.17
N ALA A 238 -44.39 -40.05 13.21
CA ALA A 238 -45.33 -40.19 14.33
C ALA A 238 -45.78 -38.78 14.80
N SER A 239 -46.84 -38.67 15.60
CA SER A 239 -47.58 -37.41 15.83
C SER A 239 -47.98 -37.19 17.31
N VAL A 240 -48.75 -36.11 17.55
CA VAL A 240 -49.36 -35.68 18.83
C VAL A 240 -48.36 -34.96 19.79
N GLY A 241 -48.72 -33.85 20.45
CA GLY A 241 -50.04 -33.19 20.51
C GLY A 241 -50.00 -31.71 20.88
N SER A 242 -51.21 -31.12 20.93
CA SER A 242 -51.45 -29.70 21.11
C SER A 242 -52.16 -29.38 22.43
N THR A 243 -51.81 -28.26 23.06
CA THR A 243 -52.73 -27.47 23.89
C THR A 243 -52.46 -25.98 23.68
N SER A 244 -53.54 -25.20 23.59
CA SER A 244 -53.52 -23.74 23.68
C SER A 244 -53.81 -23.32 25.13
N PHE A 245 -53.59 -22.04 25.48
CA PHE A 245 -54.65 -21.17 26.02
C PHE A 245 -54.21 -19.69 26.05
N LYS A 246 -55.20 -18.80 25.96
CA LYS A 246 -55.19 -17.39 26.42
C LYS A 246 -55.86 -17.37 27.81
N SER A 247 -55.80 -16.35 28.66
CA SER A 247 -55.18 -15.00 28.64
C SER A 247 -54.63 -14.69 30.06
N ASP A 248 -54.17 -13.48 30.42
CA ASP A 248 -55.01 -12.43 31.02
C ASP A 248 -54.21 -11.14 31.29
N VAL A 249 -54.92 -10.06 31.64
CA VAL A 249 -54.36 -8.72 31.95
C VAL A 249 -54.78 -8.29 33.35
N ALA A 250 -53.80 -7.99 34.22
CA ALA A 250 -54.03 -7.31 35.50
C ALA A 250 -52.85 -6.37 35.82
N THR A 251 -53.15 -5.20 36.37
CA THR A 251 -52.17 -4.12 36.64
C THR A 251 -51.74 -4.07 38.11
N SER A 252 -50.44 -3.89 38.38
CA SER A 252 -49.98 -3.18 39.59
C SER A 252 -48.57 -2.59 39.40
N LYS A 253 -48.07 -1.85 40.40
CA LYS A 253 -46.99 -0.85 40.29
C LYS A 253 -45.67 -1.25 41.00
N ASN A 254 -44.59 -0.65 40.47
CA ASN A 254 -43.35 -0.23 41.15
C ASN A 254 -42.40 -1.29 41.77
N GLY A 255 -41.13 -1.20 41.37
CA GLY A 255 -40.01 -1.99 41.94
C GLY A 255 -38.69 -1.73 41.21
N SER A 256 -38.19 -0.49 41.17
CA SER A 256 -37.04 -0.11 40.34
C SER A 256 -35.69 -0.49 40.96
N VAL A 257 -35.14 -1.64 40.60
CA VAL A 257 -33.74 -2.02 40.91
C VAL A 257 -32.83 -1.66 39.75
N VAL A 258 -32.10 -0.54 39.87
CA VAL A 258 -31.20 -0.04 38.81
C VAL A 258 -29.86 -0.77 38.87
N MET A 259 -29.74 -1.92 38.22
CA MET A 259 -28.45 -2.56 37.99
C MET A 259 -27.64 -1.76 36.96
N LYS A 260 -26.77 -0.88 37.44
CA LYS A 260 -25.77 -0.17 36.61
C LYS A 260 -24.71 -1.14 36.09
N ASN A 261 -24.96 -1.77 34.94
CA ASN A 261 -23.91 -2.45 34.19
C ASN A 261 -22.91 -1.41 33.64
N PRO A 262 -21.61 -1.42 34.05
CA PRO A 262 -20.60 -0.53 33.50
C PRO A 262 -20.20 -1.03 32.10
N GLY A 263 -20.99 -0.65 31.10
CA GLY A 263 -20.82 -1.08 29.71
C GLY A 263 -19.54 -0.56 29.06
N ARG A 264 -18.39 -1.17 29.38
CA ARG A 264 -17.15 -1.09 28.58
C ARG A 264 -17.48 -1.58 27.17
N LYS A 265 -17.79 -0.63 26.27
CA LYS A 265 -17.87 -0.87 24.83
C LYS A 265 -16.47 -1.26 24.35
N LYS A 266 -16.14 -2.56 24.38
CA LYS A 266 -14.88 -3.11 23.84
C LYS A 266 -14.64 -2.52 22.46
N MET A 267 -13.41 -2.07 22.23
CA MET A 267 -13.06 -1.48 20.95
C MET A 267 -13.22 -2.53 19.85
N LYS A 268 -13.74 -2.12 18.69
CA LYS A 268 -14.32 -3.02 17.68
C LYS A 268 -13.32 -3.99 17.03
N SER A 269 -12.03 -3.85 17.35
CA SER A 269 -10.85 -4.51 16.79
C SER A 269 -10.38 -5.74 17.58
N GLU A 270 -11.08 -6.15 18.63
CA GLU A 270 -10.75 -7.33 19.45
C GLU A 270 -11.55 -8.60 19.10
N LEU A 271 -12.50 -8.52 18.18
CA LEU A 271 -13.39 -9.65 17.84
C LEU A 271 -13.24 -10.06 16.37
N PRO A 272 -13.37 -11.35 16.05
CA PRO A 272 -13.40 -11.83 14.66
C PRO A 272 -14.57 -11.22 13.87
N PRO A 273 -14.47 -11.16 12.52
CA PRO A 273 -15.48 -10.54 11.68
C PRO A 273 -16.82 -11.28 11.79
N LYS A 274 -17.93 -10.51 11.86
CA LYS A 274 -19.29 -11.07 11.95
C LYS A 274 -19.75 -11.84 10.71
N SER A 275 -19.03 -11.71 9.61
CA SER A 275 -19.27 -12.37 8.34
C SER A 275 -17.92 -12.60 7.66
N ILE A 276 -17.68 -13.80 7.17
CA ILE A 276 -16.48 -14.13 6.39
C ILE A 276 -16.88 -14.20 4.92
N THR A 277 -16.15 -13.49 4.07
CA THR A 277 -16.21 -13.63 2.62
C THR A 277 -14.93 -14.35 2.20
N SER A 278 -15.06 -15.55 1.68
CA SER A 278 -13.93 -16.35 1.18
C SER A 278 -13.37 -15.79 -0.13
N ILE A 279 -12.13 -16.17 -0.47
CA ILE A 279 -11.51 -15.80 -1.75
C ILE A 279 -12.33 -16.33 -2.97
N TYR A 280 -13.05 -17.45 -2.78
CA TYR A 280 -13.98 -18.02 -3.75
C TYR A 280 -15.20 -17.12 -3.97
N GLU A 281 -15.81 -16.60 -2.91
CA GLU A 281 -16.92 -15.64 -3.00
C GLU A 281 -16.45 -14.30 -3.58
N MET A 282 -15.25 -13.84 -3.26
CA MET A 282 -14.64 -12.66 -3.88
C MET A 282 -14.50 -12.82 -5.41
N ASN A 283 -14.09 -14.00 -5.88
CA ASN A 283 -14.04 -14.32 -7.30
C ASN A 283 -15.45 -14.28 -7.94
N HIS A 284 -16.47 -14.83 -7.28
CA HIS A 284 -17.86 -14.75 -7.74
C HIS A 284 -18.42 -13.33 -7.78
N ILE A 285 -18.09 -12.49 -6.79
CA ILE A 285 -18.45 -11.06 -6.78
C ILE A 285 -17.81 -10.34 -7.97
N LEU A 286 -16.53 -10.60 -8.25
CA LEU A 286 -15.82 -10.03 -9.40
C LEU A 286 -16.47 -10.42 -10.74
N LEU A 287 -16.76 -11.71 -10.94
CA LEU A 287 -17.42 -12.20 -12.16
C LEU A 287 -18.81 -11.56 -12.33
N ARG A 288 -19.62 -11.51 -11.26
CA ARG A 288 -20.94 -10.88 -11.25
C ARG A 288 -20.88 -9.38 -11.58
N HIS A 289 -19.89 -8.66 -11.06
CA HIS A 289 -19.70 -7.22 -11.35
C HIS A 289 -19.20 -6.95 -12.77
N ARG A 290 -18.42 -7.86 -13.37
CA ARG A 290 -18.05 -7.78 -14.80
C ARG A 290 -19.24 -8.01 -15.73
N ALA A 291 -20.09 -8.99 -15.41
CA ALA A 291 -21.30 -9.28 -16.16
C ALA A 291 -22.37 -8.18 -16.04
N SER A 292 -22.48 -7.51 -14.88
CA SER A 292 -23.49 -6.47 -14.64
C SER A 292 -22.93 -5.30 -13.83
N SER A 293 -22.55 -4.23 -14.53
CA SER A 293 -22.17 -2.96 -13.89
C SER A 293 -23.36 -2.39 -13.10
N ARG A 294 -23.12 -2.07 -11.82
CA ARG A 294 -24.06 -1.34 -10.95
C ARG A 294 -23.83 0.19 -10.95
N SER A 295 -22.98 0.69 -11.85
CA SER A 295 -22.77 2.14 -12.01
C SER A 295 -24.05 2.86 -12.47
N LEU A 296 -24.10 4.18 -12.31
CA LEU A 296 -25.19 5.03 -12.81
C LEU A 296 -24.96 5.45 -14.26
N ARG A 297 -26.04 5.73 -14.98
CA ARG A 297 -25.95 6.38 -16.31
C ARG A 297 -25.50 7.85 -16.13
N PRO A 298 -24.60 8.38 -16.98
CA PRO A 298 -24.24 9.79 -16.97
C PRO A 298 -25.43 10.73 -17.22
N ARG A 299 -25.49 11.86 -16.51
CA ARG A 299 -26.51 12.91 -16.72
C ARG A 299 -26.48 13.52 -18.12
N TRP A 300 -25.31 13.50 -18.77
CA TRP A 300 -25.12 13.84 -20.19
C TRP A 300 -23.96 13.02 -20.76
N SER A 301 -23.97 12.83 -22.08
CA SER A 301 -22.99 12.03 -22.81
C SER A 301 -21.62 12.70 -22.88
N SER A 302 -20.58 11.91 -23.20
CA SER A 302 -19.25 12.42 -23.52
C SER A 302 -18.62 11.62 -24.65
N VAL A 303 -17.86 12.30 -25.51
CA VAL A 303 -17.00 11.62 -26.50
C VAL A 303 -16.03 10.65 -25.80
N ARG A 304 -15.54 11.02 -24.60
CA ARG A 304 -14.63 10.19 -23.80
C ARG A 304 -15.27 8.90 -23.27
N ASP A 305 -16.60 8.82 -23.22
CA ASP A 305 -17.30 7.58 -22.86
C ASP A 305 -17.34 6.60 -24.04
N GLN A 306 -17.41 7.09 -25.28
CA GLN A 306 -17.31 6.26 -26.48
C GLN A 306 -15.90 5.68 -26.67
N ASP A 307 -14.85 6.46 -26.37
CA ASP A 307 -13.46 5.95 -26.38
C ASP A 307 -13.31 4.75 -25.42
N ILE A 308 -13.90 4.84 -24.22
CA ILE A 308 -13.84 3.79 -23.20
C ILE A 308 -14.62 2.54 -23.64
N LEU A 309 -15.73 2.68 -24.37
CA LEU A 309 -16.51 1.56 -24.91
C LEU A 309 -15.78 0.86 -26.08
N ALA A 310 -15.19 1.63 -26.98
CA ALA A 310 -14.33 1.11 -28.05
C ALA A 310 -13.09 0.38 -27.47
N VAL A 311 -12.55 0.87 -26.36
CA VAL A 311 -11.52 0.18 -25.57
C VAL A 311 -12.06 -1.09 -24.91
N LYS A 312 -13.26 -1.06 -24.29
CA LYS A 312 -13.86 -2.20 -23.60
C LYS A 312 -13.98 -3.41 -24.53
N SER A 313 -14.59 -3.22 -25.71
CA SER A 313 -14.77 -4.27 -26.71
C SER A 313 -13.44 -4.94 -27.12
N GLN A 314 -12.37 -4.15 -27.27
CA GLN A 314 -11.02 -4.65 -27.58
C GLN A 314 -10.31 -5.34 -26.41
N ILE A 315 -10.74 -5.14 -25.16
CA ILE A 315 -10.21 -5.85 -23.99
C ILE A 315 -10.98 -7.16 -23.77
N GLU A 316 -12.27 -7.19 -24.11
CA GLU A 316 -13.09 -8.41 -24.08
C GLU A 316 -12.71 -9.38 -25.21
N HIS A 317 -12.20 -8.87 -26.34
CA HIS A 317 -11.70 -9.66 -27.47
C HIS A 317 -10.21 -9.36 -27.77
N PRO A 318 -9.27 -9.73 -26.87
CA PRO A 318 -7.86 -9.42 -27.04
C PRO A 318 -7.17 -10.43 -28.00
N PRO A 319 -6.15 -10.01 -28.76
CA PRO A 319 -5.25 -10.95 -29.43
C PRO A 319 -4.60 -11.89 -28.42
N VAL A 320 -4.39 -13.17 -28.79
CA VAL A 320 -3.82 -14.17 -27.87
C VAL A 320 -2.34 -13.86 -27.61
N ALA A 321 -2.02 -13.51 -26.36
CA ALA A 321 -0.65 -13.19 -25.94
C ALA A 321 0.16 -14.48 -25.63
N ILE A 322 0.46 -15.25 -26.68
CA ILE A 322 1.35 -16.42 -26.60
C ILE A 322 2.79 -15.93 -26.33
N ASN A 323 3.44 -16.47 -25.31
CA ASN A 323 4.86 -16.26 -24.98
C ASN A 323 5.31 -14.79 -24.90
N ASP A 324 4.59 -13.98 -24.12
CA ASP A 324 5.02 -12.62 -23.80
C ASP A 324 6.36 -12.60 -23.05
N ARG A 325 7.36 -11.89 -23.60
CA ARG A 325 8.72 -11.84 -23.03
C ARG A 325 8.82 -11.03 -21.73
N GLU A 326 7.86 -10.12 -21.48
CA GLU A 326 7.85 -9.29 -20.29
C GLU A 326 6.91 -9.84 -19.20
N LEU A 327 5.81 -10.50 -19.56
CA LEU A 327 4.77 -10.95 -18.63
C LEU A 327 4.81 -12.46 -18.39
N TYR A 328 5.07 -12.88 -17.15
CA TYR A 328 4.95 -14.29 -16.77
C TYR A 328 3.47 -14.67 -16.65
N ALA A 329 2.92 -15.24 -17.72
CA ALA A 329 1.49 -15.50 -17.90
C ALA A 329 0.78 -16.18 -16.71
N PRO A 330 1.36 -17.17 -16.00
CA PRO A 330 0.71 -17.82 -14.86
C PRO A 330 0.34 -16.90 -13.68
N LEU A 331 0.87 -15.68 -13.61
CA LEU A 331 0.49 -14.69 -12.60
C LEU A 331 -0.83 -13.99 -12.88
N PHE A 332 -1.34 -14.08 -14.12
CA PHE A 332 -2.46 -13.28 -14.59
C PHE A 332 -3.68 -14.16 -14.86
N ARG A 333 -4.83 -13.75 -14.31
CA ARG A 333 -6.12 -14.42 -14.56
C ARG A 333 -6.48 -14.50 -16.05
N ASN A 334 -6.02 -13.51 -16.82
CA ASN A 334 -5.96 -13.54 -18.28
C ASN A 334 -4.88 -12.56 -18.75
N VAL A 335 -3.72 -13.08 -19.16
CA VAL A 335 -2.57 -12.26 -19.60
C VAL A 335 -2.89 -11.44 -20.85
N SER A 336 -3.67 -11.99 -21.79
CA SER A 336 -4.08 -11.31 -23.03
C SER A 336 -4.94 -10.08 -22.75
N MET A 337 -5.97 -10.22 -21.89
CA MET A 337 -6.82 -9.10 -21.45
C MET A 337 -6.02 -8.05 -20.69
N PHE A 338 -5.15 -8.46 -19.76
CA PHE A 338 -4.30 -7.54 -19.00
C PHE A 338 -3.39 -6.73 -19.93
N ARG A 339 -2.62 -7.41 -20.79
CA ARG A 339 -1.73 -6.77 -21.76
C ARG A 339 -2.49 -5.81 -22.66
N ARG A 340 -3.61 -6.26 -23.26
CA ARG A 340 -4.38 -5.42 -24.19
C ARG A 340 -4.97 -4.19 -23.50
N SER A 341 -5.45 -4.36 -22.26
CA SER A 341 -5.93 -3.24 -21.45
C SER A 341 -4.83 -2.26 -21.09
N TYR A 342 -3.61 -2.74 -20.83
CA TYR A 342 -2.43 -1.90 -20.56
C TYR A 342 -1.96 -1.12 -21.80
N GLU A 343 -1.87 -1.77 -22.97
CA GLU A 343 -1.56 -1.12 -24.25
C GLU A 343 -2.56 0.02 -24.56
N LEU A 344 -3.85 -0.22 -24.31
CA LEU A 344 -4.91 0.76 -24.52
C LEU A 344 -4.92 1.85 -23.44
N MET A 345 -4.52 1.54 -22.20
CA MET A 345 -4.28 2.55 -21.16
C MET A 345 -3.18 3.53 -21.60
N GLU A 346 -2.01 3.01 -21.99
CA GLU A 346 -0.85 3.82 -22.37
C GLU A 346 -1.10 4.77 -23.54
N ARG A 347 -2.02 4.41 -24.44
CA ARG A 347 -2.41 5.21 -25.60
C ARG A 347 -3.55 6.18 -25.23
N THR A 348 -4.66 5.64 -24.75
CA THR A 348 -5.94 6.35 -24.63
C THR A 348 -6.07 7.15 -23.34
N LEU A 349 -5.63 6.63 -22.18
CA LEU A 349 -5.93 7.24 -20.87
C LEU A 349 -5.45 8.69 -20.78
N LYS A 350 -6.34 9.58 -20.31
CA LYS A 350 -6.07 10.98 -19.99
C LYS A 350 -6.78 11.32 -18.69
N ILE A 351 -6.07 11.97 -17.77
CA ILE A 351 -6.51 12.30 -16.41
C ILE A 351 -6.43 13.81 -16.21
N TYR A 352 -7.50 14.40 -15.66
CA TYR A 352 -7.43 15.72 -15.05
C TYR A 352 -7.15 15.56 -13.56
N ILE A 353 -6.24 16.37 -13.03
CA ILE A 353 -5.94 16.41 -11.59
C ILE A 353 -6.54 17.72 -11.07
N TYR A 354 -7.45 17.63 -10.09
CA TYR A 354 -7.94 18.84 -9.41
C TYR A 354 -6.79 19.57 -8.73
N LYS A 355 -6.83 20.91 -8.77
CA LYS A 355 -5.84 21.79 -8.11
C LYS A 355 -6.32 22.27 -6.73
N ASP A 356 -7.52 21.86 -6.36
CA ASP A 356 -8.29 22.36 -5.24
C ASP A 356 -7.97 21.57 -3.99
N GLY A 357 -7.92 22.29 -2.86
CA GLY A 357 -7.54 21.75 -1.56
C GLY A 357 -6.13 22.20 -1.15
N ASN A 358 -5.97 22.51 0.13
CA ASN A 358 -4.74 23.10 0.65
C ASN A 358 -3.77 22.02 1.18
N LYS A 359 -2.48 22.34 1.15
CA LYS A 359 -1.44 21.60 1.89
C LYS A 359 -1.70 21.71 3.41
N PRO A 360 -1.31 20.71 4.21
CA PRO A 360 -0.63 19.47 3.83
C PRO A 360 -1.59 18.36 3.37
N ILE A 361 -2.91 18.53 3.51
CA ILE A 361 -3.89 17.47 3.20
C ILE A 361 -3.92 17.13 1.70
N PHE A 362 -3.78 18.13 0.83
CA PHE A 362 -3.74 17.95 -0.62
C PHE A 362 -2.37 18.31 -1.21
N HIS A 363 -2.01 17.70 -2.33
CA HIS A 363 -0.80 18.02 -3.10
C HIS A 363 0.54 17.94 -2.33
N GLN A 364 0.60 17.16 -1.25
CA GLN A 364 1.81 16.95 -0.45
C GLN A 364 2.04 15.44 -0.22
N PRO A 365 2.97 14.81 -0.95
CA PRO A 365 3.17 13.36 -0.89
C PRO A 365 4.05 12.92 0.28
N ILE A 366 3.58 11.94 1.07
CA ILE A 366 4.40 11.20 2.04
C ILE A 366 5.16 10.07 1.32
N LEU A 367 6.48 10.03 1.43
CA LEU A 367 7.34 9.08 0.67
C LEU A 367 8.07 8.04 1.54
N LYS A 368 7.77 8.00 2.84
CA LYS A 368 8.33 7.06 3.84
C LYS A 368 7.23 6.45 4.70
N GLY A 369 7.52 5.33 5.36
CA GLY A 369 6.62 4.68 6.31
C GLY A 369 5.57 3.78 5.65
N LEU A 370 4.58 3.33 6.43
CA LEU A 370 3.54 2.37 6.00
C LEU A 370 2.67 2.94 4.87
N TYR A 371 2.18 4.17 5.07
CA TYR A 371 1.24 4.84 4.18
C TYR A 371 1.89 5.46 2.94
N ALA A 372 3.18 5.20 2.70
CA ALA A 372 3.96 5.82 1.62
C ALA A 372 3.36 5.59 0.22
N SER A 373 2.60 4.51 0.02
CA SER A 373 1.97 4.18 -1.26
C SER A 373 1.04 5.28 -1.79
N GLU A 374 0.32 6.02 -0.93
CA GLU A 374 -0.56 7.11 -1.39
C GLU A 374 0.25 8.32 -1.89
N GLY A 375 1.34 8.67 -1.19
CA GLY A 375 2.21 9.77 -1.58
C GLY A 375 3.12 9.44 -2.76
N TRP A 376 3.61 8.20 -2.89
CA TRP A 376 4.33 7.77 -4.08
C TRP A 376 3.44 7.82 -5.33
N PHE A 377 2.20 7.33 -5.26
CA PHE A 377 1.25 7.51 -6.36
C PHE A 377 1.01 8.99 -6.66
N MET A 378 0.72 9.82 -5.64
CA MET A 378 0.46 11.25 -5.82
C MET A 378 1.64 11.98 -6.49
N LYS A 379 2.87 11.75 -6.01
CA LYS A 379 4.11 12.30 -6.59
C LYS A 379 4.26 11.91 -8.05
N LEU A 380 4.12 10.63 -8.37
CA LEU A 380 4.36 10.12 -9.71
C LEU A 380 3.24 10.57 -10.67
N MET A 381 1.98 10.58 -10.24
CA MET A 381 0.85 11.10 -11.04
C MET A 381 0.98 12.60 -11.32
N GLN A 382 1.47 13.39 -10.35
CA GLN A 382 1.67 14.83 -10.55
C GLN A 382 2.95 15.15 -11.33
N GLY A 383 4.02 14.36 -11.21
CA GLY A 383 5.28 14.55 -11.93
C GLY A 383 5.28 14.03 -13.37
N TYR A 384 4.82 12.79 -13.58
CA TYR A 384 4.88 12.09 -14.86
C TYR A 384 3.69 12.47 -15.77
N LYS A 385 3.85 13.58 -16.50
CA LYS A 385 2.76 14.23 -17.26
C LYS A 385 2.16 13.41 -18.41
N ARG A 386 2.68 12.22 -18.75
CA ARG A 386 2.23 11.38 -19.90
C ARG A 386 0.71 11.12 -19.92
N PHE A 387 0.11 10.98 -18.75
CA PHE A 387 -1.34 10.74 -18.61
C PHE A 387 -2.15 12.01 -18.31
N VAL A 388 -1.51 13.17 -18.07
CA VAL A 388 -2.16 14.34 -17.46
C VAL A 388 -2.56 15.37 -18.51
N VAL A 389 -3.82 15.81 -18.50
CA VAL A 389 -4.34 16.90 -19.37
C VAL A 389 -4.62 18.18 -18.59
N LYS A 390 -4.30 19.33 -19.19
CA LYS A 390 -4.64 20.67 -18.65
C LYS A 390 -6.14 20.99 -18.81
N ASP A 391 -6.77 20.46 -19.87
CA ASP A 391 -8.19 20.69 -20.20
C ASP A 391 -9.04 19.52 -19.68
N PRO A 392 -9.95 19.72 -18.70
CA PRO A 392 -10.76 18.65 -18.13
C PRO A 392 -11.75 18.04 -19.14
N ARG A 393 -12.10 18.74 -20.23
CA ARG A 393 -12.95 18.18 -21.31
C ARG A 393 -12.30 17.01 -22.05
N LYS A 394 -10.97 16.91 -21.96
CA LYS A 394 -10.15 15.85 -22.58
C LYS A 394 -9.89 14.66 -21.64
N ALA A 395 -10.43 14.68 -20.41
CA ALA A 395 -10.17 13.65 -19.41
C ALA A 395 -11.19 12.50 -19.44
N HIS A 396 -10.69 11.28 -19.24
CA HIS A 396 -11.44 10.05 -19.05
C HIS A 396 -11.70 9.77 -17.56
N LEU A 397 -10.86 10.33 -16.69
CA LEU A 397 -10.86 10.16 -15.24
C LEU A 397 -10.38 11.44 -14.54
N PHE A 398 -10.87 11.66 -13.31
CA PHE A 398 -10.59 12.83 -12.49
C PHE A 398 -9.92 12.42 -11.17
N TYR A 399 -8.67 12.85 -10.93
CA TYR A 399 -7.92 12.54 -9.73
C TYR A 399 -8.14 13.60 -8.64
N MET A 400 -8.45 13.16 -7.42
CA MET A 400 -8.52 13.98 -6.21
C MET A 400 -7.29 13.72 -5.33
N PRO A 401 -6.26 14.59 -5.34
CA PRO A 401 -4.95 14.32 -4.76
C PRO A 401 -4.87 14.67 -3.27
N PHE A 402 -5.72 14.05 -2.44
CA PHE A 402 -5.61 14.13 -0.98
C PHE A 402 -4.76 12.98 -0.41
N SER A 403 -4.16 13.22 0.74
CA SER A 403 -3.52 12.21 1.58
C SER A 403 -4.41 11.95 2.79
N SER A 404 -4.85 10.70 2.96
CA SER A 404 -5.66 10.28 4.11
C SER A 404 -4.83 10.33 5.39
N ARG A 405 -3.52 10.05 5.31
CA ARG A 405 -2.62 10.20 6.45
C ARG A 405 -2.41 11.66 6.86
N MET A 406 -2.35 12.61 5.91
CA MET A 406 -2.30 14.05 6.25
C MET A 406 -3.66 14.58 6.70
N LEU A 407 -4.79 14.02 6.21
CA LEU A 407 -6.12 14.35 6.71
C LEU A 407 -6.27 14.00 8.20
N GLU A 408 -5.86 12.79 8.60
CA GLU A 408 -5.80 12.40 10.02
C GLU A 408 -4.87 13.33 10.81
N TYR A 409 -3.61 13.45 10.39
CA TYR A 409 -2.60 14.21 11.14
C TYR A 409 -2.96 15.69 11.33
N THR A 410 -3.67 16.29 10.37
CA THR A 410 -4.03 17.73 10.42
C THR A 410 -5.30 18.00 11.22
N LEU A 411 -6.27 17.07 11.22
CA LEU A 411 -7.62 17.33 11.75
C LEU A 411 -8.06 16.41 12.89
N TYR A 412 -7.44 15.24 13.11
CA TYR A 412 -7.93 14.33 14.14
C TYR A 412 -7.62 14.84 15.55
N VAL A 413 -8.67 15.11 16.32
CA VAL A 413 -8.55 15.47 17.73
C VAL A 413 -8.18 14.21 18.51
N ARG A 414 -6.94 14.13 18.99
CA ARG A 414 -6.44 13.01 19.80
C ARG A 414 -7.38 12.72 20.97
N ASN A 415 -7.54 11.44 21.29
CA ASN A 415 -8.39 10.93 22.38
C ASN A 415 -9.90 11.27 22.29
N SER A 416 -10.36 11.99 21.25
CA SER A 416 -11.79 12.26 21.04
C SER A 416 -12.62 11.02 20.68
N HIS A 417 -11.96 9.97 20.18
CA HIS A 417 -12.59 8.78 19.59
C HIS A 417 -13.56 9.09 18.43
N ASN A 418 -13.53 10.31 17.90
CA ASN A 418 -14.50 10.83 16.93
C ASN A 418 -13.79 11.28 15.65
N ARG A 419 -14.08 10.58 14.54
CA ARG A 419 -13.51 10.85 13.21
C ARG A 419 -14.46 11.61 12.29
N THR A 420 -15.60 12.08 12.80
CA THR A 420 -16.68 12.69 11.99
C THR A 420 -16.22 13.94 11.27
N ASN A 421 -15.29 14.71 11.86
CA ASN A 421 -14.69 15.89 11.25
C ASN A 421 -13.86 15.57 9.99
N LEU A 422 -13.13 14.44 9.96
CA LEU A 422 -12.38 14.00 8.78
C LEU A 422 -13.32 13.75 7.58
N ARG A 423 -14.42 13.03 7.85
CA ARG A 423 -15.48 12.74 6.87
C ARG A 423 -16.22 14.01 6.43
N GLN A 424 -16.49 14.93 7.37
CA GLN A 424 -17.14 16.22 7.10
C GLN A 424 -16.27 17.11 6.21
N PHE A 425 -14.96 17.16 6.45
CA PHE A 425 -14.02 17.90 5.62
C PHE A 425 -13.98 17.35 4.18
N LEU A 426 -13.96 16.02 3.98
CA LEU A 426 -14.04 15.42 2.64
C LEU A 426 -15.42 15.59 1.99
N LYS A 427 -16.52 15.59 2.76
CA LYS A 427 -17.86 15.96 2.26
C LYS A 427 -17.81 17.35 1.65
N GLU A 428 -17.39 18.35 2.43
CA GLU A 428 -17.32 19.74 1.96
C GLU A 428 -16.37 19.92 0.78
N TYR A 429 -15.24 19.20 0.74
CA TYR A 429 -14.36 19.17 -0.42
C TYR A 429 -15.10 18.65 -1.66
N SER A 430 -15.77 17.50 -1.56
CA SER A 430 -16.52 16.92 -2.70
C SER A 430 -17.67 17.83 -3.16
N GLU A 431 -18.31 18.56 -2.25
CA GLU A 431 -19.37 19.52 -2.57
C GLU A 431 -18.81 20.81 -3.20
N LYS A 432 -17.64 21.29 -2.76
CA LYS A 432 -16.91 22.41 -3.40
C LYS A 432 -16.46 22.03 -4.82
N ILE A 433 -15.99 20.79 -5.03
CA ILE A 433 -15.71 20.25 -6.38
C ILE A 433 -17.00 20.16 -7.21
N ALA A 434 -18.10 19.67 -6.65
CA ALA A 434 -19.38 19.53 -7.33
C ALA A 434 -20.01 20.86 -7.75
N ALA A 435 -19.83 21.92 -6.95
CA ALA A 435 -20.29 23.27 -7.28
C ALA A 435 -19.42 23.93 -8.36
N LYS A 436 -18.09 23.75 -8.28
CA LYS A 436 -17.12 24.42 -9.16
C LYS A 436 -16.93 23.73 -10.51
N TYR A 437 -17.16 22.41 -10.61
CA TYR A 437 -16.85 21.62 -11.79
C TYR A 437 -18.02 20.73 -12.24
N PRO A 438 -18.51 20.86 -13.49
CA PRO A 438 -19.68 20.09 -13.95
C PRO A 438 -19.42 18.58 -14.02
N TYR A 439 -18.16 18.16 -14.15
CA TYR A 439 -17.76 16.76 -14.33
C TYR A 439 -18.17 15.85 -13.17
N TRP A 440 -18.13 16.34 -11.92
CA TRP A 440 -18.63 15.56 -10.77
C TRP A 440 -20.13 15.26 -10.91
N ASN A 441 -20.92 16.27 -11.26
CA ASN A 441 -22.37 16.15 -11.41
C ASN A 441 -22.79 15.30 -12.62
N ARG A 442 -21.90 15.15 -13.62
CA ARG A 442 -22.13 14.24 -14.77
C ARG A 442 -22.37 12.80 -14.32
N THR A 443 -21.56 12.30 -13.39
CA THR A 443 -21.51 10.89 -13.00
C THR A 443 -21.87 10.63 -11.53
N GLY A 444 -21.98 11.69 -10.72
CA GLY A 444 -21.99 11.60 -9.27
C GLY A 444 -20.67 11.07 -8.70
N GLY A 445 -19.54 11.34 -9.37
CA GLY A 445 -18.21 10.87 -8.99
C GLY A 445 -17.78 9.50 -9.52
N ALA A 446 -18.55 8.85 -10.43
CA ALA A 446 -18.21 7.51 -10.96
C ALA A 446 -17.14 7.48 -12.08
N ASP A 447 -16.59 8.64 -12.43
CA ASP A 447 -15.34 8.83 -13.19
C ASP A 447 -14.26 9.56 -12.36
N HIS A 448 -14.47 9.68 -11.05
CA HIS A 448 -13.53 10.28 -10.11
C HIS A 448 -12.82 9.18 -9.31
N PHE A 449 -11.55 9.41 -8.99
CA PHE A 449 -10.76 8.46 -8.22
C PHE A 449 -9.86 9.12 -7.18
N LEU A 450 -9.53 8.32 -6.17
CA LEU A 450 -8.66 8.68 -5.05
C LEU A 450 -7.71 7.52 -4.75
N VAL A 451 -6.58 7.83 -4.13
CA VAL A 451 -5.58 6.84 -3.68
C VAL A 451 -5.24 7.17 -2.23
N ALA A 452 -5.52 6.23 -1.32
CA ALA A 452 -5.35 6.43 0.13
C ALA A 452 -4.94 5.11 0.79
N CYS A 453 -3.94 5.17 1.67
CA CYS A 453 -3.36 3.98 2.31
C CYS A 453 -3.57 3.94 3.83
N HIS A 454 -4.01 5.05 4.46
CA HIS A 454 -4.32 5.07 5.89
C HIS A 454 -5.53 4.18 6.21
N ASP A 455 -5.45 3.48 7.35
CA ASP A 455 -6.46 2.56 7.90
C ASP A 455 -7.90 3.10 7.84
N TRP A 456 -8.06 4.41 8.03
CA TRP A 456 -9.35 5.08 8.17
C TRP A 456 -9.96 5.58 6.84
N ALA A 457 -9.21 5.51 5.73
CA ALA A 457 -9.66 5.95 4.41
C ALA A 457 -11.04 5.37 3.96
N PRO A 458 -11.43 4.12 4.26
CA PRO A 458 -12.75 3.60 3.94
C PRO A 458 -13.89 4.32 4.69
N TYR A 459 -13.64 4.80 5.91
CA TYR A 459 -14.58 5.57 6.73
C TYR A 459 -14.64 7.03 6.29
N GLU A 460 -13.48 7.66 6.09
CA GLU A 460 -13.36 9.07 5.68
C GLU A 460 -14.06 9.34 4.35
N THR A 461 -13.90 8.43 3.38
CA THR A 461 -14.48 8.53 2.04
C THR A 461 -15.91 7.95 1.93
N ARG A 462 -16.56 7.60 3.05
CA ARG A 462 -17.87 6.95 3.06
C ARG A 462 -19.00 7.94 2.70
N HIS A 463 -20.03 7.44 2.01
CA HIS A 463 -21.20 8.18 1.52
C HIS A 463 -20.87 9.23 0.44
N HIS A 464 -20.21 10.33 0.79
CA HIS A 464 -20.01 11.48 -0.10
C HIS A 464 -19.09 11.16 -1.30
N MET A 465 -18.13 10.25 -1.12
CA MET A 465 -17.26 9.74 -2.17
C MET A 465 -17.55 8.25 -2.49
N GLU A 466 -18.76 7.77 -2.19
CA GLU A 466 -19.13 6.35 -2.29
C GLU A 466 -19.11 5.79 -3.72
N ARG A 467 -19.29 6.63 -4.74
CA ARG A 467 -19.29 6.21 -6.16
C ARG A 467 -17.92 6.31 -6.83
N CYS A 468 -16.95 6.95 -6.18
CA CYS A 468 -15.59 7.09 -6.70
C CYS A 468 -14.89 5.73 -6.77
N ILE A 469 -13.93 5.61 -7.69
CA ILE A 469 -12.97 4.49 -7.71
C ILE A 469 -11.94 4.74 -6.62
N LYS A 470 -11.89 3.87 -5.60
CA LYS A 470 -10.99 4.05 -4.45
C LYS A 470 -9.84 3.06 -4.52
N ALA A 471 -8.61 3.54 -4.69
CA ALA A 471 -7.44 2.71 -4.42
C ALA A 471 -7.12 2.76 -2.92
N LEU A 472 -7.28 1.65 -2.22
CA LEU A 472 -7.27 1.55 -0.76
C LEU A 472 -6.32 0.44 -0.29
N CYS A 473 -5.47 0.74 0.70
CA CYS A 473 -4.69 -0.31 1.38
C CYS A 473 -5.59 -1.16 2.28
N ASN A 474 -6.48 -0.53 3.05
CA ASN A 474 -7.53 -1.22 3.81
C ASN A 474 -8.66 -1.69 2.87
N ALA A 475 -8.49 -2.88 2.31
CA ALA A 475 -9.34 -3.50 1.30
C ALA A 475 -10.30 -4.58 1.88
N ASP A 476 -10.99 -4.26 2.97
CA ASP A 476 -12.01 -5.12 3.60
C ASP A 476 -13.38 -4.98 2.91
N VAL A 477 -13.92 -6.08 2.36
CA VAL A 477 -15.25 -6.10 1.72
C VAL A 477 -16.41 -5.77 2.68
N THR A 478 -16.27 -6.13 3.96
CA THR A 478 -17.20 -5.80 5.05
C THR A 478 -16.99 -4.37 5.56
N GLY A 479 -15.74 -3.90 5.54
CA GLY A 479 -15.36 -2.51 5.81
C GLY A 479 -15.90 -1.51 4.78
N GLY A 480 -16.27 -2.00 3.60
CA GLY A 480 -17.00 -1.24 2.57
C GLY A 480 -16.36 -1.25 1.18
N PHE A 481 -15.20 -1.89 1.02
CA PHE A 481 -14.53 -2.07 -0.27
C PHE A 481 -15.45 -2.77 -1.28
N LYS A 482 -15.41 -2.36 -2.56
CA LYS A 482 -16.23 -2.92 -3.64
C LYS A 482 -15.34 -3.46 -4.77
N ILE A 483 -15.10 -4.78 -4.75
CA ILE A 483 -14.44 -5.56 -5.80
C ILE A 483 -14.98 -5.19 -7.19
N GLY A 484 -14.11 -5.01 -8.18
CA GLY A 484 -14.49 -4.60 -9.54
C GLY A 484 -14.87 -3.12 -9.69
N ARG A 485 -14.76 -2.32 -8.61
CA ARG A 485 -14.76 -0.85 -8.65
C ARG A 485 -13.50 -0.32 -7.97
N ASP A 486 -13.39 -0.59 -6.68
CA ASP A 486 -12.27 -0.17 -5.85
C ASP A 486 -11.05 -1.03 -6.17
N VAL A 487 -9.86 -0.53 -5.87
CA VAL A 487 -8.57 -1.16 -6.18
C VAL A 487 -7.86 -1.45 -4.88
N SER A 488 -7.50 -2.71 -4.64
CA SER A 488 -6.67 -3.06 -3.48
C SER A 488 -5.23 -2.60 -3.75
N LEU A 489 -4.75 -1.68 -2.94
CA LEU A 489 -3.46 -0.98 -3.08
C LEU A 489 -2.40 -1.67 -2.21
N PRO A 490 -1.22 -2.01 -2.72
CA PRO A 490 -0.14 -2.55 -1.89
C PRO A 490 0.32 -1.57 -0.80
N GLU A 491 0.10 -1.92 0.46
CA GLU A 491 0.72 -1.24 1.60
C GLU A 491 2.23 -1.51 1.57
N THR A 492 3.04 -0.48 1.30
CA THR A 492 4.49 -0.62 1.11
C THR A 492 5.24 0.18 2.17
N TYR A 493 5.89 -0.51 3.11
CA TYR A 493 6.70 0.14 4.14
C TYR A 493 8.01 0.70 3.55
N VAL A 494 7.97 1.94 3.05
CA VAL A 494 9.14 2.57 2.42
C VAL A 494 10.09 3.12 3.48
N ARG A 495 11.19 2.40 3.73
CA ARG A 495 12.24 2.80 4.68
C ARG A 495 13.03 4.04 4.23
N SER A 496 13.25 4.20 2.92
CA SER A 496 13.97 5.35 2.35
C SER A 496 13.34 5.85 1.06
N ALA A 497 12.95 7.12 1.04
CA ALA A 497 12.45 7.78 -0.17
C ALA A 497 13.53 7.98 -1.26
N ARG A 498 14.82 7.90 -0.89
CA ARG A 498 15.97 7.97 -1.83
C ARG A 498 16.30 6.61 -2.44
N ASN A 499 16.08 5.53 -1.70
CA ASN A 499 16.25 4.16 -2.18
C ASN A 499 15.09 3.26 -1.67
N PRO A 500 13.93 3.26 -2.34
CA PRO A 500 12.79 2.41 -1.97
C PRO A 500 13.00 0.93 -2.33
N LEU A 501 14.03 0.60 -3.13
CA LEU A 501 14.36 -0.74 -3.64
C LEU A 501 15.52 -1.38 -2.85
N ARG A 502 15.75 -0.92 -1.62
CA ARG A 502 16.81 -1.43 -0.75
C ARG A 502 16.49 -2.86 -0.29
N ASP A 503 17.54 -3.68 -0.16
CA ASP A 503 17.50 -5.03 0.41
C ASP A 503 16.66 -6.07 -0.36
N LEU A 504 16.25 -5.83 -1.62
CA LEU A 504 15.45 -6.75 -2.45
C LEU A 504 16.10 -8.13 -2.70
N GLY A 505 15.30 -9.06 -3.23
CA GLY A 505 15.67 -10.46 -3.54
C GLY A 505 15.74 -11.35 -2.31
N GLY A 506 15.93 -12.66 -2.47
CA GLY A 506 16.16 -13.57 -1.35
C GLY A 506 17.07 -14.74 -1.71
N LYS A 507 17.07 -15.78 -0.87
CA LYS A 507 17.84 -17.00 -1.15
C LYS A 507 17.11 -17.89 -2.16
N PRO A 508 17.84 -18.72 -2.93
CA PRO A 508 17.22 -19.78 -3.73
C PRO A 508 16.50 -20.80 -2.82
N PRO A 509 15.51 -21.57 -3.34
CA PRO A 509 14.73 -22.52 -2.55
C PRO A 509 15.56 -23.49 -1.68
N SER A 510 16.64 -24.04 -2.22
CA SER A 510 17.55 -24.97 -1.53
C SER A 510 18.28 -24.38 -0.32
N GLN A 511 18.30 -23.05 -0.17
CA GLN A 511 18.91 -22.34 0.95
C GLN A 511 17.86 -21.73 1.92
N ARG A 512 16.56 -22.04 1.72
CA ARG A 512 15.45 -21.61 2.59
C ARG A 512 15.14 -22.70 3.62
N GLN A 513 15.98 -22.75 4.65
CA GLN A 513 15.98 -23.78 5.70
C GLN A 513 14.93 -23.53 6.81
N ILE A 514 14.29 -22.36 6.86
CA ILE A 514 13.18 -22.09 7.76
C ILE A 514 11.87 -22.43 7.03
N LEU A 515 10.98 -23.22 7.64
CA LEU A 515 9.68 -23.53 7.03
C LEU A 515 8.81 -22.28 6.96
N ALA A 516 8.57 -21.63 8.10
CA ALA A 516 7.78 -20.41 8.18
C ALA A 516 8.38 -19.37 9.14
N PHE A 517 8.18 -18.09 8.84
CA PHE A 517 8.63 -16.99 9.69
C PHE A 517 7.54 -15.95 9.97
N TYR A 518 7.53 -15.43 11.20
CA TYR A 518 6.77 -14.25 11.61
C TYR A 518 7.48 -13.46 12.71
N ALA A 519 7.57 -12.14 12.51
CA ALA A 519 7.79 -11.18 13.59
C ALA A 519 6.99 -9.88 13.37
N GLY A 520 6.57 -9.26 14.47
CA GLY A 520 5.77 -8.04 14.50
C GLY A 520 5.02 -7.84 15.81
N ASN A 521 4.72 -6.57 16.11
CA ASN A 521 3.94 -6.14 17.27
C ASN A 521 2.57 -6.83 17.35
N VAL A 522 2.13 -7.10 18.58
CA VAL A 522 0.93 -7.88 18.92
C VAL A 522 -0.31 -6.99 18.88
N HIS A 523 -0.65 -6.51 17.68
CA HIS A 523 -1.76 -5.59 17.41
C HIS A 523 -2.90 -6.28 16.66
N GLY A 524 -4.14 -6.10 17.10
CA GLY A 524 -5.32 -6.82 16.62
C GLY A 524 -5.44 -8.24 17.22
N TYR A 525 -6.65 -8.81 17.21
CA TYR A 525 -6.96 -10.08 17.89
C TYR A 525 -6.23 -11.32 17.33
N LEU A 526 -5.89 -11.33 16.05
CA LEU A 526 -5.35 -12.52 15.38
C LEU A 526 -3.88 -12.80 15.74
N ARG A 527 -3.11 -11.76 16.06
CA ARG A 527 -1.68 -11.91 16.38
C ARG A 527 -1.44 -12.61 17.72
N PRO A 528 -2.17 -12.31 18.82
CA PRO A 528 -2.21 -13.15 20.01
C PRO A 528 -2.43 -14.63 19.68
N ILE A 529 -3.45 -14.97 18.89
CA ILE A 529 -3.80 -16.36 18.55
C ILE A 529 -2.65 -17.05 17.77
N LEU A 530 -2.04 -16.38 16.79
CA LEU A 530 -0.87 -16.92 16.08
C LEU A 530 0.30 -17.22 17.01
N LEU A 531 0.56 -16.35 18.00
CA LEU A 531 1.63 -16.56 18.99
C LEU A 531 1.26 -17.65 20.01
N GLU A 532 0.02 -17.69 20.48
CA GLU A 532 -0.49 -18.71 21.40
C GLU A 532 -0.36 -20.12 20.81
N HIS A 533 -0.61 -20.28 19.50
CA HIS A 533 -0.43 -21.56 18.83
C HIS A 533 1.04 -21.89 18.54
N TRP A 534 1.85 -20.96 18.02
CA TRP A 534 3.14 -21.29 17.38
C TRP A 534 4.39 -20.67 17.98
N LYS A 535 4.30 -19.68 18.88
CA LYS A 535 5.49 -18.99 19.39
C LYS A 535 6.38 -19.94 20.18
N ASP A 536 7.64 -20.04 19.76
CA ASP A 536 8.69 -20.86 20.39
C ASP A 536 8.36 -22.37 20.55
N LYS A 537 7.31 -22.89 19.88
CA LYS A 537 6.85 -24.29 20.02
C LYS A 537 7.45 -25.29 19.04
N ASP A 538 8.03 -24.83 17.94
CA ASP A 538 8.48 -25.69 16.84
C ASP A 538 9.78 -25.15 16.22
N PRO A 539 10.79 -25.99 15.94
CA PRO A 539 12.09 -25.53 15.46
C PRO A 539 12.05 -24.93 14.05
N ASP A 540 11.10 -25.31 13.20
CA ASP A 540 11.04 -24.87 11.79
C ASP A 540 10.14 -23.63 11.61
N MET A 541 9.23 -23.41 12.56
CA MET A 541 8.30 -22.28 12.61
C MET A 541 8.89 -21.14 13.44
N LYS A 542 9.66 -20.24 12.81
CA LYS A 542 10.28 -19.07 13.48
C LYS A 542 9.27 -17.95 13.72
N ILE A 543 8.37 -18.17 14.68
CA ILE A 543 7.27 -17.28 15.07
C ILE A 543 7.62 -16.63 16.42
N PHE A 544 7.84 -15.30 16.46
CA PHE A 544 8.40 -14.65 17.66
C PHE A 544 7.52 -13.58 18.34
N GLY A 545 6.62 -12.93 17.60
CA GLY A 545 6.03 -11.66 18.05
C GLY A 545 6.99 -10.49 17.79
N PRO A 546 7.11 -9.49 18.68
CA PRO A 546 8.21 -8.51 18.60
C PRO A 546 9.56 -9.25 18.57
N MET A 547 10.44 -8.89 17.64
CA MET A 547 11.69 -9.64 17.45
C MET A 547 12.62 -9.49 18.66
N PRO A 548 13.02 -10.58 19.35
CA PRO A 548 13.89 -10.48 20.53
C PRO A 548 15.28 -9.94 20.15
N PRO A 549 15.92 -9.07 20.96
CA PRO A 549 17.23 -8.49 20.65
C PRO A 549 18.31 -9.54 20.36
N GLY A 550 18.34 -10.64 21.12
CA GLY A 550 19.28 -11.76 20.94
C GLY A 550 19.00 -12.67 19.73
N VAL A 551 17.85 -12.50 19.08
CA VAL A 551 17.55 -13.10 17.76
C VAL A 551 17.98 -12.12 16.67
N ALA A 552 17.56 -10.85 16.77
CA ALA A 552 17.88 -9.79 15.81
C ALA A 552 19.39 -9.61 15.58
N SER A 553 20.21 -9.78 16.63
CA SER A 553 21.67 -9.68 16.55
C SER A 553 22.34 -10.84 15.79
N LYS A 554 21.75 -12.04 15.81
CA LYS A 554 22.22 -13.21 15.06
C LYS A 554 21.70 -13.20 13.62
N MET A 555 20.42 -12.83 13.45
CA MET A 555 19.71 -12.86 12.18
C MET A 555 18.59 -11.82 12.20
N ASN A 556 18.75 -10.74 11.43
CA ASN A 556 17.75 -9.68 11.40
C ASN A 556 16.47 -10.10 10.63
N TYR A 557 15.41 -9.30 10.79
CA TYR A 557 14.09 -9.49 10.15
C TYR A 557 14.16 -9.82 8.66
N ILE A 558 14.98 -9.08 7.90
CA ILE A 558 15.13 -9.26 6.44
C ILE A 558 15.78 -10.61 6.15
N GLN A 559 16.85 -10.96 6.87
CA GLN A 559 17.56 -12.22 6.65
C GLN A 559 16.69 -13.44 6.97
N HIS A 560 15.84 -13.36 7.99
CA HIS A 560 14.82 -14.37 8.25
C HIS A 560 13.86 -14.54 7.06
N MET A 561 13.25 -13.47 6.55
CA MET A 561 12.34 -13.55 5.38
C MET A 561 13.05 -14.08 4.12
N LYS A 562 14.29 -13.64 3.86
CA LYS A 562 15.13 -14.15 2.76
C LYS A 562 15.48 -15.63 2.89
N SER A 563 15.38 -16.22 4.09
CA SER A 563 15.79 -17.60 4.40
C SER A 563 14.62 -18.54 4.75
N SER A 564 13.38 -18.08 4.60
CA SER A 564 12.17 -18.87 4.91
C SER A 564 11.45 -19.30 3.64
N LYS A 565 10.86 -20.50 3.63
CA LYS A 565 9.98 -20.92 2.52
C LYS A 565 8.72 -20.05 2.49
N TYR A 566 8.07 -19.94 3.65
CA TYR A 566 6.81 -19.22 3.85
C TYR A 566 6.98 -18.03 4.81
N CYS A 567 6.28 -16.93 4.54
CA CYS A 567 6.28 -15.73 5.38
C CYS A 567 4.85 -15.42 5.82
N ILE A 568 4.57 -15.58 7.12
CA ILE A 568 3.21 -15.48 7.65
C ILE A 568 2.82 -14.00 7.76
N CYS A 569 1.69 -13.67 7.15
CA CYS A 569 1.16 -12.31 7.03
C CYS A 569 -0.21 -12.23 7.71
N PRO A 570 -0.26 -12.25 9.06
CA PRO A 570 -1.49 -12.03 9.79
C PRO A 570 -1.90 -10.55 9.69
N LYS A 571 -3.22 -10.32 9.70
CA LYS A 571 -3.83 -8.98 9.83
C LYS A 571 -3.35 -8.23 11.07
N GLY A 572 -3.58 -6.91 11.10
CA GLY A 572 -3.38 -6.07 12.29
C GLY A 572 -4.71 -5.75 12.96
N TYR A 573 -4.90 -4.48 13.31
CA TYR A 573 -6.24 -3.94 13.58
C TYR A 573 -7.10 -3.93 12.32
N GLU A 574 -6.51 -3.60 11.17
CA GLU A 574 -7.11 -3.70 9.84
C GLU A 574 -6.62 -4.96 9.08
N VAL A 575 -7.28 -5.27 7.96
CA VAL A 575 -7.00 -6.47 7.14
C VAL A 575 -5.66 -6.47 6.41
N ASN A 576 -5.10 -5.30 6.12
CA ASN A 576 -3.81 -5.15 5.45
C ASN A 576 -2.62 -5.39 6.38
N SER A 577 -1.48 -5.70 5.78
CA SER A 577 -0.20 -5.87 6.47
C SER A 577 0.93 -5.63 5.47
N PRO A 578 1.94 -4.79 5.77
CA PRO A 578 3.05 -4.53 4.85
C PRO A 578 3.89 -5.79 4.58
N ARG A 579 3.77 -6.80 5.46
CA ARG A 579 4.40 -8.13 5.37
C ARG A 579 4.09 -8.85 4.06
N VAL A 580 2.92 -8.61 3.46
CA VAL A 580 2.56 -9.21 2.16
C VAL A 580 3.51 -8.69 1.07
N VAL A 581 3.82 -7.39 1.10
CA VAL A 581 4.76 -6.75 0.15
C VAL A 581 6.21 -7.07 0.52
N GLU A 582 6.56 -7.08 1.81
CA GLU A 582 7.92 -7.46 2.27
C GLU A 582 8.25 -8.92 1.93
N ALA A 583 7.30 -9.86 2.04
CA ALA A 583 7.48 -11.25 1.60
C ALA A 583 7.80 -11.33 0.11
N ILE A 584 7.06 -10.58 -0.71
CA ILE A 584 7.30 -10.47 -2.16
C ILE A 584 8.69 -9.86 -2.46
N PHE A 585 9.10 -8.83 -1.71
CA PHE A 585 10.42 -8.19 -1.84
C PHE A 585 11.59 -9.13 -1.50
N TYR A 586 11.38 -10.09 -0.59
CA TYR A 586 12.39 -11.05 -0.15
C TYR A 586 12.21 -12.46 -0.76
N GLU A 587 11.45 -12.56 -1.85
CA GLU A 587 11.19 -13.78 -2.64
C GLU A 587 10.66 -14.96 -1.79
N CYS A 588 9.94 -14.65 -0.71
CA CYS A 588 9.33 -15.56 0.25
C CYS A 588 7.85 -15.74 -0.09
N VAL A 589 7.29 -16.96 -0.02
CA VAL A 589 5.87 -17.17 -0.33
C VAL A 589 5.00 -16.56 0.78
N PRO A 590 4.19 -15.51 0.51
CA PRO A 590 3.32 -14.94 1.53
C PRO A 590 2.20 -15.91 1.88
N VAL A 591 2.01 -16.14 3.18
CA VAL A 591 0.86 -16.85 3.75
C VAL A 591 -0.06 -15.81 4.36
N ILE A 592 -1.08 -15.40 3.62
CA ILE A 592 -2.03 -14.37 4.02
C ILE A 592 -3.04 -14.99 4.99
N ILE A 593 -3.10 -14.46 6.21
CA ILE A 593 -4.10 -14.83 7.21
C ILE A 593 -4.89 -13.58 7.58
N SER A 594 -5.93 -13.33 6.79
CA SER A 594 -6.92 -12.27 7.02
C SER A 594 -8.19 -12.55 6.24
N ASP A 595 -9.25 -12.93 6.94
CA ASP A 595 -10.57 -13.07 6.35
C ASP A 595 -11.06 -11.69 5.87
N ASN A 596 -11.87 -11.68 4.81
CA ASN A 596 -12.40 -10.48 4.12
C ASN A 596 -11.38 -9.57 3.41
N PHE A 597 -10.06 -9.85 3.46
CA PHE A 597 -9.06 -9.07 2.73
C PHE A 597 -9.10 -9.34 1.22
N VAL A 598 -9.27 -8.31 0.41
CA VAL A 598 -9.04 -8.39 -1.04
C VAL A 598 -7.54 -8.16 -1.32
N PRO A 599 -6.78 -9.16 -1.81
CA PRO A 599 -5.35 -8.97 -2.07
C PRO A 599 -5.08 -7.94 -3.18
N PRO A 600 -3.95 -7.23 -3.18
CA PRO A 600 -3.68 -6.20 -4.18
C PRO A 600 -3.76 -6.66 -5.64
N PHE A 601 -4.30 -5.80 -6.50
CA PHE A 601 -4.53 -6.08 -7.94
C PHE A 601 -5.38 -7.34 -8.21
N PHE A 602 -6.31 -7.69 -7.30
CA PHE A 602 -7.17 -8.87 -7.36
C PHE A 602 -7.88 -9.09 -8.70
N GLU A 603 -8.22 -8.01 -9.42
CA GLU A 603 -8.88 -8.09 -10.72
C GLU A 603 -8.00 -8.69 -11.83
N VAL A 604 -6.68 -8.59 -11.74
CA VAL A 604 -5.75 -8.97 -12.82
C VAL A 604 -4.79 -10.08 -12.42
N LEU A 605 -4.31 -10.10 -11.16
CA LEU A 605 -3.42 -11.14 -10.65
C LEU A 605 -4.20 -12.34 -10.11
N ASP A 606 -3.70 -13.54 -10.38
CA ASP A 606 -4.06 -14.75 -9.62
C ASP A 606 -3.08 -14.95 -8.48
N TRP A 607 -3.55 -14.74 -7.26
CA TRP A 607 -2.77 -14.93 -6.04
C TRP A 607 -2.51 -16.42 -5.73
N GLY A 608 -3.29 -17.36 -6.27
CA GLY A 608 -3.03 -18.81 -6.16
C GLY A 608 -1.79 -19.29 -6.92
N ALA A 609 -1.22 -18.44 -7.78
CA ALA A 609 0.02 -18.71 -8.50
C ALA A 609 1.29 -18.37 -7.69
N PHE A 610 1.20 -17.59 -6.61
CA PHE A 610 2.37 -17.11 -5.86
C PHE A 610 2.16 -16.90 -4.34
N SER A 611 1.03 -17.29 -3.78
CA SER A 611 0.73 -17.14 -2.34
C SER A 611 -0.13 -18.27 -1.80
N VAL A 612 -0.16 -18.39 -0.47
CA VAL A 612 -1.15 -19.20 0.26
C VAL A 612 -2.11 -18.25 0.94
N ILE A 613 -3.42 -18.46 0.79
CA ILE A 613 -4.46 -17.71 1.50
C ILE A 613 -5.14 -18.69 2.45
N LEU A 614 -5.06 -18.43 3.75
CA LEU A 614 -5.47 -19.33 4.82
C LEU A 614 -6.48 -18.63 5.73
N ALA A 615 -7.61 -19.28 6.02
CA ALA A 615 -8.68 -18.69 6.82
C ALA A 615 -8.29 -18.60 8.31
N GLU A 616 -8.76 -17.58 9.01
CA GLU A 616 -8.27 -17.25 10.37
C GLU A 616 -8.43 -18.40 11.37
N LYS A 617 -9.48 -19.21 11.21
CA LYS A 617 -9.75 -20.43 11.99
C LYS A 617 -8.73 -21.55 11.84
N ASP A 618 -7.95 -21.59 10.75
CA ASP A 618 -7.06 -22.70 10.42
C ASP A 618 -5.62 -22.48 10.93
N ILE A 619 -5.38 -21.40 11.70
CA ILE A 619 -4.11 -21.16 12.42
C ILE A 619 -3.61 -22.38 13.22
N PRO A 620 -4.44 -23.15 13.95
CA PRO A 620 -3.96 -24.31 14.71
C PRO A 620 -3.30 -25.40 13.84
N ASN A 621 -3.65 -25.46 12.55
CA ASN A 621 -3.20 -26.49 11.61
C ASN A 621 -2.12 -25.96 10.64
N LEU A 622 -1.58 -24.75 10.89
CA LEU A 622 -0.70 -24.03 9.97
C LEU A 622 0.52 -24.84 9.50
N LYS A 623 1.23 -25.56 10.38
CA LYS A 623 2.39 -26.39 9.96
C LYS A 623 1.96 -27.56 9.06
N GLU A 624 0.86 -28.23 9.37
CA GLU A 624 0.31 -29.32 8.56
C GLU A 624 -0.07 -28.82 7.15
N ILE A 625 -0.77 -27.69 7.07
CA ILE A 625 -1.17 -27.07 5.79
C ILE A 625 0.04 -26.64 4.96
N LEU A 626 1.11 -26.13 5.58
CA LEU A 626 2.32 -25.74 4.86
C LEU A 626 3.21 -26.91 4.43
N LEU A 627 3.12 -28.07 5.11
CA LEU A 627 3.81 -29.30 4.75
C LEU A 627 3.03 -30.17 3.75
N SER A 628 1.70 -30.06 3.68
CA SER A 628 0.89 -30.78 2.68
C SER A 628 0.98 -30.20 1.27
N ILE A 629 1.54 -28.99 1.11
CA ILE A 629 1.86 -28.40 -0.19
C ILE A 629 3.08 -29.13 -0.80
N PRO A 630 2.95 -29.81 -1.95
CA PRO A 630 4.07 -30.50 -2.59
C PRO A 630 5.21 -29.55 -2.96
N GLU A 631 6.47 -30.01 -2.85
CA GLU A 631 7.65 -29.17 -3.11
C GLU A 631 7.62 -28.54 -4.51
N GLU A 632 7.15 -29.26 -5.54
CA GLU A 632 6.95 -28.71 -6.89
C GLU A 632 5.98 -27.51 -6.90
N LYS A 633 4.84 -27.59 -6.18
CA LYS A 633 3.90 -26.47 -6.06
C LYS A 633 4.51 -25.32 -5.25
N TYR A 634 5.32 -25.61 -4.23
CA TYR A 634 6.11 -24.58 -3.54
C TYR A 634 7.12 -23.89 -4.47
N LEU A 635 7.88 -24.63 -5.28
CA LEU A 635 8.84 -24.11 -6.24
C LEU A 635 8.15 -23.23 -7.32
N GLN A 636 7.00 -23.67 -7.84
CA GLN A 636 6.17 -22.88 -8.74
C GLN A 636 5.71 -21.56 -8.10
N MET A 637 5.23 -21.60 -6.85
CA MET A 637 4.84 -20.39 -6.12
C MET A 637 6.04 -19.48 -5.84
N GLN A 638 7.20 -20.03 -5.47
CA GLN A 638 8.42 -19.26 -5.23
C GLN A 638 8.85 -18.54 -6.51
N LEU A 639 8.91 -19.22 -7.65
CA LEU A 639 9.14 -18.61 -8.97
C LEU A 639 8.07 -17.55 -9.28
N GLY A 640 6.81 -17.81 -8.95
CA GLY A 640 5.72 -16.85 -9.03
C GLY A 640 6.03 -15.55 -8.28
N VAL A 641 6.47 -15.63 -7.02
CA VAL A 641 6.87 -14.46 -6.22
C VAL A 641 8.02 -13.70 -6.89
N ARG A 642 9.05 -14.40 -7.36
CA ARG A 642 10.19 -13.77 -8.07
C ARG A 642 9.74 -13.00 -9.32
N LYS A 643 8.80 -13.57 -10.07
CA LYS A 643 8.26 -12.98 -11.30
C LYS A 643 7.26 -11.85 -11.04
N VAL A 644 6.47 -11.91 -9.96
CA VAL A 644 5.49 -10.87 -9.60
C VAL A 644 6.15 -9.65 -8.94
N GLN A 645 7.32 -9.80 -8.30
CA GLN A 645 7.97 -8.77 -7.48
C GLN A 645 7.99 -7.38 -8.13
N LYS A 646 8.35 -7.29 -9.42
CA LYS A 646 8.41 -6.02 -10.16
C LYS A 646 7.11 -5.20 -10.14
N HIS A 647 5.95 -5.86 -10.05
CA HIS A 647 4.63 -5.22 -9.99
C HIS A 647 4.34 -4.53 -8.64
N PHE A 648 5.20 -4.75 -7.65
CA PHE A 648 5.12 -4.18 -6.31
C PHE A 648 6.26 -3.19 -6.00
N LEU A 649 7.10 -2.83 -6.99
CA LEU A 649 8.22 -1.92 -6.81
C LEU A 649 7.87 -0.46 -7.13
N TRP A 650 8.21 0.47 -6.22
CA TRP A 650 8.14 1.92 -6.45
C TRP A 650 9.44 2.46 -7.06
N HIS A 651 9.38 3.07 -8.24
CA HIS A 651 10.52 3.68 -8.90
C HIS A 651 10.50 5.22 -8.85
N ALA A 652 11.68 5.85 -8.87
CA ALA A 652 11.81 7.32 -8.88
C ALA A 652 11.28 7.97 -10.18
N LYS A 653 11.37 7.24 -11.30
CA LYS A 653 10.66 7.49 -12.56
C LYS A 653 9.84 6.22 -12.86
N PRO A 654 8.55 6.27 -13.22
CA PRO A 654 7.74 5.07 -13.39
C PRO A 654 8.27 4.13 -14.48
N LEU A 655 8.37 2.83 -14.19
CA LEU A 655 8.76 1.79 -15.14
C LEU A 655 7.56 0.96 -15.59
N LYS A 656 7.62 0.37 -16.79
CA LYS A 656 6.51 -0.39 -17.37
C LYS A 656 6.11 -1.56 -16.45
N TYR A 657 4.82 -1.66 -16.16
CA TYR A 657 4.22 -2.59 -15.19
C TYR A 657 4.72 -2.49 -13.73
N ASP A 658 5.31 -1.38 -13.31
CA ASP A 658 5.65 -1.16 -11.90
C ASP A 658 4.43 -0.82 -11.02
N LEU A 659 4.62 -0.65 -9.71
CA LEU A 659 3.54 -0.40 -8.75
C LEU A 659 2.69 0.83 -9.10
N PHE A 660 3.30 1.89 -9.66
CA PHE A 660 2.57 3.04 -10.17
C PHE A 660 1.66 2.66 -11.33
N HIS A 661 2.21 2.00 -12.35
CA HIS A 661 1.45 1.62 -13.54
C HIS A 661 0.41 0.53 -13.25
N MET A 662 0.66 -0.40 -12.33
CA MET A 662 -0.30 -1.45 -11.93
C MET A 662 -1.49 -0.86 -11.15
N THR A 663 -1.24 0.12 -10.28
CA THR A 663 -2.31 0.89 -9.60
C THR A 663 -3.12 1.69 -10.61
N LEU A 664 -2.45 2.41 -11.52
CA LEU A 664 -3.10 3.19 -12.58
C LEU A 664 -3.92 2.31 -13.54
N HIS A 665 -3.37 1.16 -13.91
CA HIS A 665 -4.03 0.15 -14.75
C HIS A 665 -5.27 -0.41 -14.09
N SER A 666 -5.22 -0.74 -12.80
CA SER A 666 -6.38 -1.25 -12.06
C SER A 666 -7.51 -0.21 -11.97
N ILE A 667 -7.17 1.07 -11.76
CA ILE A 667 -8.12 2.19 -11.78
C ILE A 667 -8.77 2.34 -13.17
N TRP A 668 -7.98 2.25 -14.24
CA TRP A 668 -8.45 2.28 -15.62
C TRP A 668 -9.34 1.09 -15.97
N TYR A 669 -8.90 -0.14 -15.64
CA TYR A 669 -9.61 -1.38 -15.87
C TYR A 669 -11.00 -1.34 -15.20
N ASN A 670 -11.06 -0.94 -13.94
CA ASN A 670 -12.32 -0.82 -13.22
C ASN A 670 -13.20 0.32 -13.79
N ARG A 671 -12.65 1.42 -14.33
CA ARG A 671 -13.46 2.41 -15.07
C ARG A 671 -14.04 1.83 -16.36
N VAL A 672 -13.25 1.08 -17.13
CA VAL A 672 -13.65 0.47 -18.40
C VAL A 672 -14.81 -0.50 -18.19
N PHE A 673 -14.72 -1.42 -17.22
CA PHE A 673 -15.77 -2.43 -17.02
C PHE A 673 -17.03 -1.90 -16.31
N GLN A 674 -16.96 -0.77 -15.61
CA GLN A 674 -18.12 -0.14 -14.97
C GLN A 674 -18.92 0.81 -15.86
N ILE A 675 -18.42 1.22 -17.03
CA ILE A 675 -19.05 2.28 -17.82
C ILE A 675 -20.50 1.95 -18.22
N LYS A 676 -21.33 2.99 -18.31
CA LYS A 676 -22.66 2.95 -18.93
C LYS A 676 -22.82 4.15 -19.85
N LEU A 677 -23.49 3.93 -20.99
CA LEU A 677 -24.06 5.00 -21.78
C LEU A 677 -25.22 5.68 -21.03
N ARG A 678 -25.62 6.86 -21.52
CA ARG A 678 -26.88 7.50 -21.15
C ARG A 678 -28.04 6.81 -21.86
#